data_AF-A0A537E3N1-F1
#
_entry.id   AF-A0A537E3N1-F1
#
_cell.length_a   1.000
_cell.length_b   1.000
_cell.length_c   1.000
_cell.angle_alpha   90.00
_cell.angle_beta   90.00
_cell.angle_gamma   90.00
#
_symmetry.space_group_name_H-M   'P 1'
#
loop_
_entity.id
_entity.type
_entity.pdbx_description
1 polymer ?
#
loop_
_entity_poly.entity_id
_entity_poly.type
_entity_poly.pdbx_seq_one_letter_code
_entity_poly.pdbx_strand_id
1 'polypeptide(L)'
;MRPRVIFLALLMASVLTLVVQVQGIAPYSLSISPSTTSLGNSVAIAVTITNGVRNAFYGVTIEVQKPNGTGSAISNQVISTDNRGSGRISVQYDQSSTSWTVLNGTVNTNVGGVYNVAVNQTSPTNIANVATGQFTVTALMSVVVSQPTSGTIVQRGQALTITAAVTNSLGAVTGAVVTADTPSNSQLTIPEVSSANGVYSTSYQVSMNDPLGSWTIIVKAKDTNQNSGVSLPVTVTVAKSDLFVDAMVTYNSKGVPTASFSTGDTIYPYFRIKYSGSTGAFLTTGQYVVSVKNPTGATVANLTAVYDAGRLGFYTPTGYSVSTFDPGGAWTVGINANSLNDGFGNTGPSIATSIRVDIVISPLGYLPFVAGGLVALLGGIFVLKRYDRSLAGFEHLEKMMGGPIPRGSSLLLLGDPGSGKTVLSYELLHEELDAGRPCALLSYDAFPEDVQARMGEFGWDIISPLRKGRLKIIDCYSGLAGQGEGALRDPSDLTELNIQVTSFITKAKNAAVTLVLDSLTPIFNGVEAKQAINFLQTVGAKVKMTGGLFILTASRGAIPEDSIAKMKSIVDGVIELTFMRSGRKGVRYLSVLKMERRRTASDTVSFEIERGRGLVFRVSRFGILRGKLQQLKLKPNHSSTKDAPKAEPPAKPEGKHTEEKDKGAASSGLPSKGTGTRPR
;
A
#
# COMPACT_ATOMS: atom_id res chain seq x y z
N MET A 1 66.43 -125.93 51.69
CA MET A 1 67.65 -126.15 50.87
C MET A 1 68.71 -125.16 51.31
N ARG A 2 69.92 -125.66 51.59
CA ARG A 2 71.18 -124.90 51.83
C ARG A 2 71.55 -124.01 50.61
N PRO A 3 72.60 -123.15 50.63
CA PRO A 3 73.48 -122.70 51.74
C PRO A 3 73.91 -121.20 51.74
N ARG A 4 74.47 -120.76 52.89
CA ARG A 4 75.77 -120.05 53.17
C ARG A 4 76.16 -118.80 52.35
N VAL A 5 76.77 -117.77 52.94
CA VAL A 5 78.24 -117.71 53.17
C VAL A 5 78.64 -116.41 53.91
N ILE A 6 79.39 -116.56 55.02
CA ILE A 6 80.61 -115.85 55.52
C ILE A 6 80.55 -114.31 55.75
N PHE A 7 81.18 -113.65 56.74
CA PHE A 7 81.77 -113.88 58.09
C PHE A 7 82.36 -112.51 58.52
N LEU A 8 82.53 -112.29 59.83
CA LEU A 8 83.54 -111.39 60.48
C LEU A 8 83.17 -109.94 60.90
N ALA A 9 82.73 -109.84 62.17
CA ALA A 9 83.35 -109.18 63.33
C ALA A 9 83.40 -107.63 63.58
N LEU A 10 83.23 -107.36 64.88
CA LEU A 10 83.77 -106.28 65.76
C LEU A 10 82.92 -105.02 66.10
N LEU A 11 82.42 -105.05 67.35
CA LEU A 11 82.34 -104.01 68.40
C LEU A 11 82.48 -102.53 68.02
N MET A 12 81.52 -101.70 68.46
CA MET A 12 81.66 -100.62 69.49
C MET A 12 80.65 -99.47 69.32
N ALA A 13 80.29 -98.91 70.48
CA ALA A 13 79.87 -97.53 70.73
C ALA A 13 78.52 -97.04 70.15
N SER A 14 77.52 -96.98 71.03
CA SER A 14 76.34 -96.14 70.92
C SER A 14 76.73 -94.66 70.83
N VAL A 15 76.75 -94.12 69.60
CA VAL A 15 76.82 -92.68 69.33
C VAL A 15 75.40 -92.13 69.26
N LEU A 16 75.11 -91.20 70.17
CA LEU A 16 73.92 -90.36 70.17
C LEU A 16 73.93 -89.51 68.89
N THR A 17 73.17 -89.92 67.86
CA THR A 17 73.00 -89.11 66.66
C THR A 17 72.11 -87.92 66.99
N LEU A 18 72.72 -86.76 67.24
CA LEU A 18 72.04 -85.47 67.08
C LEU A 18 71.65 -85.35 65.60
N VAL A 19 70.40 -85.69 65.28
CA VAL A 19 69.80 -85.31 64.01
C VAL A 19 69.61 -83.80 64.07
N VAL A 20 70.54 -83.06 63.48
CA VAL A 20 70.29 -81.67 63.11
C VAL A 20 69.19 -81.73 62.05
N GLN A 21 67.94 -81.52 62.46
CA GLN A 21 66.87 -81.26 61.50
C GLN A 21 67.25 -79.99 60.75
N VAL A 22 67.52 -80.13 59.45
CA VAL A 22 67.51 -78.99 58.53
C VAL A 22 66.09 -78.44 58.58
N GLN A 23 65.87 -77.39 59.36
CA GLN A 23 64.58 -76.74 59.46
C GLN A 23 64.29 -76.09 58.10
N GLY A 24 63.37 -76.70 57.35
CA GLY A 24 62.71 -76.02 56.25
C GLY A 24 62.05 -74.74 56.76
N ILE A 25 61.93 -73.75 55.89
CA ILE A 25 61.22 -72.50 56.18
C ILE A 25 59.81 -72.86 56.67
N ALA A 26 59.43 -72.40 57.86
CA ALA A 26 58.11 -72.66 58.41
C ALA A 26 57.04 -72.14 57.42
N PRO A 27 56.03 -72.95 57.04
CA PRO A 27 54.98 -72.50 56.13
C PRO A 27 54.20 -71.29 56.68
N TYR A 28 54.24 -70.19 55.94
CA TYR A 28 53.42 -69.00 56.20
C TYR A 28 52.17 -69.04 55.33
N SER A 29 51.05 -68.60 55.89
CA SER A 29 49.84 -68.28 55.13
C SER A 29 49.37 -66.87 55.48
N LEU A 30 48.91 -66.17 54.45
CA LEU A 30 48.40 -64.81 54.55
C LEU A 30 46.91 -64.83 54.26
N SER A 31 46.12 -64.25 55.17
CA SER A 31 44.68 -64.04 54.99
C SER A 31 44.40 -62.54 55.05
N ILE A 32 43.76 -62.02 54.01
CA ILE A 32 43.38 -60.62 53.90
C ILE A 32 41.85 -60.56 53.80
N SER A 33 41.20 -59.83 54.71
CA SER A 33 39.74 -59.75 54.75
C SER A 33 39.26 -58.34 55.08
N PRO A 34 38.37 -57.75 54.26
CA PRO A 34 37.91 -58.27 52.97
C PRO A 34 38.99 -58.13 51.88
N SER A 35 38.95 -58.97 50.83
CA SER A 35 39.86 -58.88 49.68
C SER A 35 39.50 -57.74 48.72
N THR A 36 38.31 -57.16 48.84
CA THR A 36 37.88 -55.93 48.17
C THR A 36 37.14 -55.04 49.18
N THR A 37 37.50 -53.76 49.25
CA THR A 37 36.92 -52.80 50.20
C THR A 37 36.70 -51.43 49.55
N SER A 38 35.91 -50.54 50.15
CA SER A 38 35.75 -49.16 49.67
C SER A 38 36.76 -48.22 50.33
N LEU A 39 36.96 -47.03 49.75
CA LEU A 39 37.88 -46.04 50.33
C LEU A 39 37.53 -45.76 51.80
N GLY A 40 38.56 -45.71 52.65
CA GLY A 40 38.44 -45.38 54.07
C GLY A 40 38.15 -46.55 55.02
N ASN A 41 37.76 -47.71 54.48
CA ASN A 41 37.49 -48.89 55.29
C ASN A 41 38.77 -49.64 55.67
N SER A 42 38.82 -50.17 56.89
CA SER A 42 39.92 -51.01 57.38
C SER A 42 39.99 -52.35 56.67
N VAL A 43 41.21 -52.88 56.56
CA VAL A 43 41.47 -54.24 56.05
C VAL A 43 42.25 -55.03 57.09
N ALA A 44 41.74 -56.20 57.46
CA ALA A 44 42.42 -57.10 58.38
C ALA A 44 43.46 -57.93 57.62
N ILE A 45 44.71 -57.87 58.05
CA ILE A 45 45.82 -58.65 57.50
C ILE A 45 46.29 -59.63 58.57
N ALA A 46 46.07 -60.92 58.33
CA ALA A 46 46.44 -61.98 59.26
C ALA A 46 47.53 -62.88 58.68
N VAL A 47 48.61 -63.06 59.45
CA VAL A 47 49.72 -63.95 59.11
C VAL A 47 49.66 -65.13 60.06
N THR A 48 49.64 -66.34 59.49
CA THR A 48 49.63 -67.60 60.25
C THR A 48 50.85 -68.43 59.89
N ILE A 49 51.57 -68.87 60.91
CA ILE A 49 52.65 -69.84 60.78
C ILE A 49 52.09 -71.21 61.18
N THR A 50 52.39 -72.23 60.39
CA THR A 50 52.08 -73.64 60.73
C THR A 50 53.36 -74.46 60.66
N ASN A 51 53.47 -75.52 61.47
CA ASN A 51 54.64 -76.39 61.53
C ASN A 51 55.98 -75.66 61.79
N GLY A 52 55.95 -74.52 62.49
CA GLY A 52 57.14 -73.83 62.96
C GLY A 52 57.78 -74.49 64.19
N VAL A 53 58.84 -73.89 64.71
CA VAL A 53 59.43 -74.31 65.99
C VAL A 53 58.40 -74.14 67.10
N ARG A 54 58.23 -75.15 67.96
CA ARG A 54 57.25 -75.13 69.07
C ARG A 54 57.68 -74.12 70.13
N ASN A 55 56.72 -73.36 70.68
CA ASN A 55 56.96 -72.37 71.74
C ASN A 55 58.07 -71.35 71.39
N ALA A 56 58.12 -70.91 70.14
CA ALA A 56 59.14 -69.98 69.63
C ALA A 56 58.52 -68.66 69.15
N PHE A 57 59.35 -67.65 69.04
CA PHE A 57 58.98 -66.33 68.53
C PHE A 57 59.52 -66.15 67.12
N TYR A 58 58.63 -65.75 66.21
CA TYR A 58 58.96 -65.38 64.85
C TYR A 58 58.74 -63.88 64.68
N GLY A 59 59.81 -63.15 64.33
CA GLY A 59 59.70 -61.76 63.93
C GLY A 59 59.25 -61.70 62.48
N VAL A 60 58.22 -60.89 62.19
CA VAL A 60 57.77 -60.63 60.82
C VAL A 60 57.56 -59.14 60.59
N THR A 61 57.87 -58.67 59.39
CA THR A 61 57.49 -57.35 58.90
C THR A 61 56.44 -57.52 57.82
N ILE A 62 55.26 -56.93 58.04
CA ILE A 62 54.18 -56.85 57.06
C ILE A 62 54.31 -55.51 56.36
N GLU A 63 54.53 -55.52 55.05
CA GLU A 63 54.56 -54.33 54.20
C GLU A 63 53.29 -54.24 53.38
N VAL A 64 52.70 -53.05 53.31
CA VAL A 64 51.59 -52.72 52.40
C VAL A 64 52.03 -51.61 51.48
N GLN A 65 52.02 -51.88 50.18
CA GLN A 65 52.32 -50.91 49.13
C GLN A 65 51.03 -50.52 48.40
N LYS A 66 50.81 -49.21 48.30
CA LYS A 66 49.65 -48.64 47.60
C LYS A 66 49.82 -48.71 46.07
N PRO A 67 48.71 -48.65 45.31
CA PRO A 67 48.74 -48.55 43.85
C PRO A 67 49.62 -47.39 43.37
N ASN A 68 50.26 -47.57 42.22
CA ASN A 68 51.04 -46.53 41.52
C ASN A 68 52.16 -45.87 42.36
N GLY A 69 52.64 -46.54 43.41
CA GLY A 69 53.71 -46.00 44.28
C GLY A 69 53.28 -44.82 45.16
N THR A 70 51.97 -44.59 45.32
CA THR A 70 51.40 -43.44 46.06
C THR A 70 51.65 -43.51 47.58
N GLY A 71 52.19 -44.62 48.08
CA GLY A 71 52.61 -44.75 49.47
C GLY A 71 52.94 -46.19 49.85
N SER A 72 53.59 -46.36 51.00
CA SER A 72 53.80 -47.66 51.63
C SER A 72 53.94 -47.51 53.14
N ALA A 73 53.59 -48.57 53.86
CA ALA A 73 53.76 -48.64 55.29
C ALA A 73 54.12 -50.06 55.72
N ILE A 74 54.85 -50.17 56.82
CA ILE A 74 55.27 -51.44 57.41
C ILE A 74 54.74 -51.60 58.82
N SER A 75 54.50 -52.84 59.25
CA SER A 75 54.16 -53.21 60.61
C SER A 75 55.06 -54.35 61.07
N ASN A 76 55.84 -54.11 62.11
CA ASN A 76 56.68 -55.14 62.72
C ASN A 76 55.88 -55.89 63.77
N GLN A 77 55.79 -57.21 63.65
CA GLN A 77 54.98 -58.08 64.49
C GLN A 77 55.81 -59.26 65.00
N VAL A 78 55.39 -59.82 66.13
CA VAL A 78 55.98 -61.04 66.69
C VAL A 78 54.88 -62.10 66.78
N ILE A 79 55.09 -63.23 66.12
CA ILE A 79 54.19 -64.39 66.16
C ILE A 79 54.76 -65.39 67.15
N SER A 80 54.01 -65.68 68.21
CA SER A 80 54.33 -66.74 69.17
C SER A 80 53.67 -68.03 68.73
N THR A 81 54.46 -69.10 68.57
CA THR A 81 53.92 -70.43 68.22
C THR A 81 53.56 -71.22 69.48
N ASP A 82 52.50 -72.03 69.38
CA ASP A 82 52.07 -72.95 70.43
C ASP A 82 52.96 -74.21 70.51
N ASN A 83 52.56 -75.16 71.36
CA ASN A 83 53.24 -76.45 71.51
C ASN A 83 53.10 -77.38 70.27
N ARG A 84 52.34 -76.97 69.25
CA ARG A 84 52.22 -77.63 67.94
C ARG A 84 52.97 -76.86 66.85
N GLY A 85 53.64 -75.76 67.18
CA GLY A 85 54.38 -74.94 66.21
C GLY A 85 53.49 -74.03 65.36
N SER A 86 52.26 -73.76 65.79
CA SER A 86 51.31 -72.89 65.09
C SER A 86 51.10 -71.56 65.82
N GLY A 87 51.03 -70.46 65.09
CA GLY A 87 50.83 -69.12 65.66
C GLY A 87 50.21 -68.17 64.65
N ARG A 88 49.47 -67.17 65.13
CA ARG A 88 48.77 -66.21 64.28
C ARG A 88 48.80 -64.81 64.87
N ILE A 89 48.97 -63.81 64.01
CA ILE A 89 48.73 -62.40 64.31
C ILE A 89 47.73 -61.82 63.31
N SER A 90 46.99 -60.79 63.71
CA SER A 90 46.10 -60.03 62.83
C SER A 90 46.25 -58.56 63.13
N VAL A 91 46.54 -57.76 62.11
CA VAL A 91 46.66 -56.29 62.22
C VAL A 91 45.63 -55.62 61.32
N GLN A 92 45.10 -54.48 61.77
CA GLN A 92 44.20 -53.65 60.96
C GLN A 92 45.03 -52.62 60.19
N TYR A 93 44.82 -52.55 58.87
CA TYR A 93 45.39 -51.50 58.02
C TYR A 93 44.38 -50.35 57.88
N ASP A 94 44.51 -49.32 58.73
CA ASP A 94 43.68 -48.12 58.73
C ASP A 94 44.35 -46.91 59.42
N GLN A 95 43.74 -45.73 59.34
CA GLN A 95 44.28 -44.46 59.88
C GLN A 95 44.36 -44.42 61.41
N SER A 96 43.56 -45.22 62.10
CA SER A 96 43.51 -45.24 63.56
C SER A 96 44.54 -46.19 64.18
N SER A 97 45.13 -47.05 63.35
CA SER A 97 46.10 -48.05 63.77
C SER A 97 47.48 -47.45 64.01
N THR A 98 47.92 -47.46 65.27
CA THR A 98 49.27 -47.05 65.68
C THR A 98 50.33 -48.13 65.43
N SER A 99 49.93 -49.32 64.95
CA SER A 99 50.84 -50.44 64.72
C SER A 99 51.63 -50.35 63.41
N TRP A 100 51.45 -49.28 62.62
CA TRP A 100 52.08 -49.09 61.33
C TRP A 100 53.06 -47.92 61.33
N THR A 101 54.24 -48.15 60.78
CA THR A 101 55.23 -47.12 60.45
C THR A 101 55.08 -46.75 58.98
N VAL A 102 54.70 -45.51 58.71
CA VAL A 102 54.62 -44.97 57.34
C VAL A 102 56.02 -44.83 56.77
N LEU A 103 56.27 -45.39 55.58
CA LEU A 103 57.50 -45.15 54.82
C LEU A 103 57.32 -43.97 53.85
N ASN A 104 56.17 -43.92 53.17
CA ASN A 104 55.74 -42.79 52.34
C ASN A 104 54.20 -42.72 52.28
N GLY A 105 53.63 -41.52 52.19
CA GLY A 105 52.19 -41.32 52.12
C GLY A 105 51.49 -41.45 53.49
N THR A 106 50.51 -42.35 53.60
CA THR A 106 49.61 -42.48 54.76
C THR A 106 49.19 -43.94 54.97
N VAL A 107 48.84 -44.34 56.20
CA VAL A 107 48.29 -45.69 56.49
C VAL A 107 46.77 -45.62 56.35
N ASN A 108 46.27 -45.79 55.13
CA ASN A 108 44.84 -45.77 54.81
C ASN A 108 44.54 -46.30 53.42
N THR A 109 43.32 -46.79 53.27
CA THR A 109 42.70 -47.16 52.00
C THR A 109 42.14 -45.92 51.30
N ASN A 110 42.96 -44.89 51.11
CA ASN A 110 42.53 -43.60 50.51
C ASN A 110 42.83 -43.46 49.02
N VAL A 111 43.36 -44.49 48.38
CA VAL A 111 43.61 -44.54 46.94
C VAL A 111 42.85 -45.74 46.39
N GLY A 112 42.18 -45.61 45.26
CA GLY A 112 41.56 -46.73 44.58
C GLY A 112 42.60 -47.61 43.88
N GLY A 113 42.38 -48.91 43.84
CA GLY A 113 43.23 -49.86 43.11
C GLY A 113 43.74 -51.02 43.95
N VAL A 114 44.72 -51.75 43.42
CA VAL A 114 45.27 -52.96 44.04
C VAL A 114 46.42 -52.61 44.99
N TYR A 115 46.25 -52.94 46.26
CA TYR A 115 47.26 -52.82 47.31
C TYR A 115 48.01 -54.15 47.43
N ASN A 116 49.35 -54.09 47.38
CA ASN A 116 50.20 -55.26 47.54
C ASN A 116 50.58 -55.43 48.99
N VAL A 117 50.49 -56.65 49.50
CA VAL A 117 50.91 -57.03 50.86
C VAL A 117 52.04 -58.03 50.75
N ALA A 118 53.17 -57.75 51.38
CA ALA A 118 54.32 -58.65 51.46
C ALA A 118 54.67 -58.90 52.93
N VAL A 119 55.00 -60.14 53.26
CA VAL A 119 55.43 -60.54 54.60
C VAL A 119 56.87 -61.01 54.51
N ASN A 120 57.75 -60.41 55.31
CA ASN A 120 59.15 -60.78 55.44
C ASN A 120 59.40 -61.33 56.84
N GLN A 121 60.05 -62.49 56.97
CA GLN A 121 60.53 -62.97 58.27
C GLN A 121 61.81 -62.20 58.63
N THR A 122 61.87 -61.69 59.85
CA THR A 122 63.04 -60.96 60.40
C THR A 122 63.75 -61.73 61.50
N SER A 123 63.12 -62.75 62.07
CA SER A 123 63.70 -63.66 63.07
C SER A 123 62.96 -65.00 63.04
N PRO A 124 63.62 -66.16 63.21
CA PRO A 124 65.03 -66.35 63.59
C PRO A 124 66.06 -66.10 62.47
N THR A 125 65.62 -66.19 61.21
CA THR A 125 66.45 -65.89 60.03
C THR A 125 65.74 -64.88 59.14
N ASN A 126 66.50 -63.99 58.49
CA ASN A 126 65.93 -63.04 57.54
C ASN A 126 65.53 -63.76 56.25
N ILE A 127 64.24 -63.77 55.93
CA ILE A 127 63.70 -64.38 54.71
C ILE A 127 62.67 -63.42 54.12
N ALA A 128 62.89 -62.98 52.88
CA ALA A 128 61.96 -62.09 52.18
C ALA A 128 60.78 -62.85 51.56
N ASN A 129 59.63 -62.19 51.46
CA ASN A 129 58.44 -62.66 50.76
C ASN A 129 57.95 -64.05 51.19
N VAL A 130 58.01 -64.35 52.49
CA VAL A 130 57.53 -65.62 53.04
C VAL A 130 56.03 -65.82 52.81
N ALA A 131 55.27 -64.74 52.64
CA ALA A 131 53.92 -64.74 52.08
C ALA A 131 53.65 -63.42 51.34
N THR A 132 52.82 -63.46 50.31
CA THR A 132 52.34 -62.28 49.59
C THR A 132 50.85 -62.38 49.34
N GLY A 133 50.19 -61.23 49.16
CA GLY A 133 48.77 -61.15 48.89
C GLY A 133 48.39 -59.76 48.43
N GLN A 134 47.12 -59.59 48.06
CA GLN A 134 46.61 -58.32 47.58
C GLN A 134 45.19 -58.09 48.09
N PHE A 135 44.80 -56.83 48.20
CA PHE A 135 43.40 -56.43 48.31
C PHE A 135 43.12 -55.25 47.39
N THR A 136 41.88 -55.12 46.96
CA THR A 136 41.45 -54.03 46.06
C THR A 136 40.64 -53.00 46.82
N VAL A 137 40.97 -51.72 46.66
CA VAL A 137 40.15 -50.61 47.14
C VAL A 137 39.33 -50.06 45.98
N THR A 138 38.00 -50.17 46.05
CA THR A 138 37.08 -49.56 45.09
C THR A 138 36.89 -48.09 45.44
N ALA A 139 37.16 -47.22 44.47
CA ALA A 139 37.01 -45.79 44.59
C ALA A 139 36.02 -45.29 43.53
N LEU A 140 34.74 -45.51 43.80
CA LEU A 140 33.66 -45.00 42.96
C LEU A 140 33.34 -43.56 43.38
N MET A 141 33.29 -42.66 42.41
CA MET A 141 32.76 -41.32 42.66
C MET A 141 31.26 -41.29 42.41
N SER A 142 30.52 -40.63 43.29
CA SER A 142 29.14 -40.22 43.08
C SER A 142 29.13 -38.81 42.50
N VAL A 143 28.54 -38.66 41.32
CA VAL A 143 28.34 -37.37 40.65
C VAL A 143 26.85 -37.07 40.61
N VAL A 144 26.43 -36.02 41.32
CA VAL A 144 25.02 -35.62 41.40
C VAL A 144 24.88 -34.23 40.80
N VAL A 145 24.11 -34.14 39.72
CA VAL A 145 23.75 -32.87 39.09
C VAL A 145 22.60 -32.24 39.88
N SER A 146 22.82 -31.06 40.45
CA SER A 146 21.79 -30.30 41.17
C SER A 146 21.10 -29.27 40.28
N GLN A 147 21.78 -28.79 39.23
CA GLN A 147 21.23 -27.93 38.20
C GLN A 147 21.85 -28.30 36.83
N PRO A 148 21.07 -28.26 35.74
CA PRO A 148 19.64 -28.01 35.68
C PRO A 148 18.81 -29.22 36.18
N THR A 149 17.52 -29.04 36.41
CA THR A 149 16.59 -30.16 36.63
C THR A 149 16.15 -30.78 35.30
N SER A 150 15.86 -32.08 35.28
CA SER A 150 15.39 -32.72 34.05
C SER A 150 14.04 -32.15 33.62
N GLY A 151 13.88 -31.89 32.32
CA GLY A 151 12.72 -31.19 31.76
C GLY A 151 12.89 -29.68 31.62
N THR A 152 14.01 -29.11 32.08
CA THR A 152 14.34 -27.69 31.87
C THR A 152 14.30 -27.35 30.38
N ILE A 153 13.65 -26.24 30.03
CA ILE A 153 13.66 -25.68 28.68
C ILE A 153 14.55 -24.45 28.70
N VAL A 154 15.56 -24.40 27.82
CA VAL A 154 16.45 -23.25 27.66
C VAL A 154 16.39 -22.76 26.23
N GLN A 155 16.27 -21.45 26.04
CA GLN A 155 16.31 -20.87 24.70
C GLN A 155 17.75 -20.59 24.28
N ARG A 156 18.05 -20.71 22.99
CA ARG A 156 19.32 -20.21 22.45
C ARG A 156 19.52 -18.72 22.80
N GLY A 157 20.75 -18.37 23.16
CA GLY A 157 21.15 -17.07 23.68
C GLY A 157 21.01 -16.93 25.19
N GLN A 158 20.37 -17.88 25.88
CA GLN A 158 20.32 -17.92 27.34
C GLN A 158 21.48 -18.73 27.92
N ALA A 159 21.85 -18.38 29.15
CA ALA A 159 22.81 -19.13 29.93
C ALA A 159 22.10 -20.28 30.67
N LEU A 160 22.65 -21.48 30.58
CA LEU A 160 22.25 -22.63 31.39
C LEU A 160 23.33 -22.91 32.44
N THR A 161 22.96 -22.83 33.71
CA THR A 161 23.85 -23.23 34.80
C THR A 161 23.86 -24.75 34.94
N ILE A 162 25.06 -25.33 34.92
CA ILE A 162 25.30 -26.74 35.20
C ILE A 162 26.08 -26.80 36.50
N THR A 163 25.50 -27.39 37.54
CA THR A 163 26.13 -27.58 38.84
C THR A 163 26.07 -29.05 39.23
N ALA A 164 27.23 -29.60 39.60
CA ALA A 164 27.37 -30.96 40.06
C ALA A 164 28.17 -31.03 41.36
N ALA A 165 27.75 -31.91 42.26
CA ALA A 165 28.51 -32.30 43.44
C ALA A 165 29.24 -33.62 43.14
N VAL A 166 30.53 -33.68 43.41
CA VAL A 166 31.37 -34.88 43.27
C VAL A 166 31.80 -35.33 44.65
N THR A 167 31.42 -36.55 45.03
CA THR A 167 31.72 -37.15 46.33
C THR A 167 32.24 -38.57 46.17
N ASN A 168 32.96 -39.06 47.16
CA ASN A 168 33.31 -40.48 47.31
C ASN A 168 33.04 -40.89 48.77
N SER A 169 33.42 -42.10 49.18
CA SER A 169 33.20 -42.56 50.57
C SER A 169 34.04 -41.82 51.63
N LEU A 170 35.01 -41.00 51.24
CA LEU A 170 35.78 -40.12 52.13
C LEU A 170 35.19 -38.70 52.24
N GLY A 171 34.19 -38.36 51.41
CA GLY A 171 33.55 -37.04 51.39
C GLY A 171 33.65 -36.35 50.03
N ALA A 172 33.73 -35.02 50.04
CA ALA A 172 33.83 -34.20 48.84
C ALA A 172 35.15 -34.44 48.09
N VAL A 173 35.08 -34.58 46.76
CA VAL A 173 36.27 -34.72 45.90
C VAL A 173 36.63 -33.37 45.33
N THR A 174 37.86 -32.93 45.55
CA THR A 174 38.40 -31.64 45.08
C THR A 174 39.51 -31.88 44.06
N GLY A 175 39.73 -30.93 43.15
CA GLY A 175 40.74 -31.05 42.09
C GLY A 175 40.44 -32.11 41.00
N ALA A 176 39.22 -32.65 40.94
CA ALA A 176 38.80 -33.54 39.87
C ALA A 176 38.62 -32.78 38.54
N VAL A 177 38.93 -33.45 37.43
CA VAL A 177 38.56 -33.01 36.08
C VAL A 177 37.09 -33.36 35.87
N VAL A 178 36.23 -32.34 35.81
CA VAL A 178 34.78 -32.50 35.61
C VAL A 178 34.38 -31.97 34.24
N THR A 179 33.68 -32.78 33.47
CA THR A 179 33.31 -32.47 32.07
C THR A 179 31.88 -32.90 31.76
N ALA A 180 31.28 -32.25 30.77
CA ALA A 180 30.01 -32.65 30.15
C ALA A 180 30.08 -32.39 28.63
N ASP A 181 29.15 -32.95 27.87
CA ASP A 181 29.04 -32.72 26.43
C ASP A 181 28.02 -31.59 26.16
N THR A 182 28.37 -30.62 25.32
CA THR A 182 27.47 -29.54 24.87
C THR A 182 26.39 -30.09 23.91
N PRO A 183 25.33 -29.32 23.58
CA PRO A 183 24.35 -29.74 22.57
C PRO A 183 24.97 -30.08 21.21
N SER A 184 26.09 -29.45 20.88
CA SER A 184 26.88 -29.67 19.65
C SER A 184 27.89 -30.82 19.75
N ASN A 185 27.87 -31.62 20.83
CA ASN A 185 28.83 -32.69 21.14
C ASN A 185 30.28 -32.23 21.34
N SER A 186 30.49 -30.96 21.73
CA SER A 186 31.81 -30.47 22.16
C SER A 186 32.01 -30.73 23.65
N GLN A 187 33.26 -30.91 24.10
CA GLN A 187 33.54 -31.09 25.51
C GLN A 187 33.51 -29.75 26.26
N LEU A 188 32.73 -29.69 27.35
CA LEU A 188 32.63 -28.57 28.28
C LEU A 188 33.31 -28.93 29.60
N THR A 189 34.31 -28.14 30.00
CA THR A 189 34.94 -28.26 31.34
C THR A 189 34.13 -27.50 32.37
N ILE A 190 33.86 -28.14 33.52
CA ILE A 190 33.12 -27.56 34.64
C ILE A 190 34.12 -27.28 35.77
N PRO A 191 34.46 -26.02 36.06
CA PRO A 191 35.44 -25.69 37.08
C PRO A 191 34.88 -25.91 38.48
N GLU A 192 35.78 -26.13 39.43
CA GLU A 192 35.47 -26.22 40.85
C GLU A 192 35.09 -24.83 41.40
N VAL A 193 33.97 -24.75 42.12
CA VAL A 193 33.49 -23.49 42.72
C VAL A 193 34.26 -23.17 44.01
N SER A 194 34.55 -24.20 44.81
CA SER A 194 35.27 -24.09 46.07
C SER A 194 35.92 -25.42 46.42
N SER A 195 37.20 -25.36 46.81
CA SER A 195 38.01 -26.50 47.26
C SER A 195 37.58 -27.10 48.60
N ALA A 196 36.49 -26.62 49.21
CA ALA A 196 35.99 -27.15 50.48
C ALA A 196 34.84 -28.16 50.31
N ASN A 197 34.10 -28.13 49.19
CA ASN A 197 32.79 -28.77 49.11
C ASN A 197 32.62 -29.74 47.92
N GLY A 198 33.61 -29.87 47.02
CA GLY A 198 33.52 -30.77 45.85
C GLY A 198 32.38 -30.39 44.90
N VAL A 199 32.06 -29.09 44.84
CA VAL A 199 31.01 -28.55 43.97
C VAL A 199 31.66 -27.92 42.75
N TYR A 200 31.17 -28.32 41.58
CA TYR A 200 31.63 -27.85 40.28
C TYR A 200 30.47 -27.16 39.59
N SER A 201 30.70 -25.96 39.05
CA SER A 201 29.64 -25.19 38.40
C SER A 201 30.17 -24.40 37.22
N THR A 202 29.39 -24.37 36.15
CA THR A 202 29.63 -23.52 34.98
C THR A 202 28.33 -22.94 34.47
N SER A 203 28.43 -21.82 33.76
CA SER A 203 27.32 -21.20 33.05
C SER A 203 27.57 -21.33 31.56
N TYR A 204 26.86 -22.25 30.91
CA TYR A 204 26.99 -22.50 29.48
C TYR A 204 26.06 -21.56 28.70
N GLN A 205 26.64 -20.69 27.86
CA GLN A 205 25.86 -19.87 26.94
C GLN A 205 25.40 -20.73 25.76
N VAL A 206 24.10 -21.02 25.68
CA VAL A 206 23.52 -21.79 24.58
C VAL A 206 23.65 -20.97 23.30
N SER A 207 24.42 -21.46 22.34
CA SER A 207 24.74 -20.74 21.10
C SER A 207 23.53 -20.63 20.17
N MET A 208 23.50 -19.59 19.33
CA MET A 208 22.43 -19.41 18.32
C MET A 208 22.38 -20.53 17.27
N ASN A 209 23.46 -21.30 17.13
CA ASN A 209 23.56 -22.44 16.21
C ASN A 209 23.52 -23.82 16.90
N ASP A 210 23.38 -23.90 18.23
CA ASP A 210 23.29 -25.19 18.93
C ASP A 210 22.06 -25.98 18.48
N PRO A 211 22.12 -27.31 18.22
CA PRO A 211 20.96 -28.07 17.73
C PRO A 211 19.70 -27.88 18.58
N LEU A 212 18.54 -27.74 17.93
CA LEU A 212 17.25 -27.67 18.61
C LEU A 212 16.82 -29.06 19.08
N GLY A 213 16.06 -29.11 20.18
CA GLY A 213 15.47 -30.34 20.70
C GLY A 213 16.15 -30.85 21.97
N SER A 214 16.11 -32.16 22.17
CA SER A 214 16.59 -32.79 23.41
C SER A 214 18.12 -32.79 23.50
N TRP A 215 18.65 -32.21 24.57
CA TRP A 215 20.05 -32.28 24.99
C TRP A 215 20.15 -33.08 26.28
N THR A 216 20.92 -34.17 26.25
CA THR A 216 21.16 -35.01 27.43
C THR A 216 22.51 -34.65 28.05
N ILE A 217 22.47 -34.13 29.29
CA ILE A 217 23.67 -33.78 30.06
C ILE A 217 24.06 -34.98 30.93
N ILE A 218 25.29 -35.46 30.74
CA ILE A 218 25.93 -36.45 31.61
C ILE A 218 27.24 -35.84 32.09
N VAL A 219 27.34 -35.58 33.40
CA VAL A 219 28.55 -35.04 33.99
C VAL A 219 29.49 -36.19 34.35
N LYS A 220 30.72 -36.11 33.87
CA LYS A 220 31.79 -37.10 34.09
C LYS A 220 32.85 -36.45 34.96
N ALA A 221 33.24 -37.10 36.05
CA ALA A 221 34.29 -36.65 36.96
C ALA A 221 35.43 -37.66 36.99
N LYS A 222 36.67 -37.16 37.09
CA LYS A 222 37.87 -37.98 37.21
C LYS A 222 38.93 -37.30 38.09
N ASP A 223 39.42 -37.96 39.13
CA ASP A 223 40.51 -37.41 39.99
C ASP A 223 41.91 -37.79 39.49
N THR A 224 42.92 -37.27 40.20
CA THR A 224 44.35 -37.56 39.99
C THR A 224 44.72 -39.03 40.19
N ASN A 225 43.92 -39.79 40.93
CA ASN A 225 44.11 -41.21 41.17
C ASN A 225 43.39 -42.09 40.14
N GLN A 226 42.87 -41.50 39.06
CA GLN A 226 42.10 -42.17 38.00
C GLN A 226 40.75 -42.73 38.45
N ASN A 227 40.28 -42.38 39.66
CA ASN A 227 38.93 -42.71 40.08
C ASN A 227 37.96 -41.91 39.22
N SER A 228 36.80 -42.48 38.91
CA SER A 228 35.83 -41.83 38.04
C SER A 228 34.40 -42.05 38.51
N GLY A 229 33.53 -41.17 38.06
CA GLY A 229 32.09 -41.26 38.26
C GLY A 229 31.36 -40.54 37.14
N VAL A 230 30.12 -40.94 36.93
CA VAL A 230 29.21 -40.32 35.97
C VAL A 230 27.89 -40.05 36.65
N SER A 231 27.25 -38.95 36.27
CA SER A 231 25.90 -38.64 36.76
C SER A 231 24.84 -39.48 36.07
N LEU A 232 23.65 -39.53 36.66
CA LEU A 232 22.44 -39.87 35.90
C LEU A 232 22.24 -38.82 34.78
N PRO A 233 21.64 -39.22 33.65
CA PRO A 233 21.35 -38.30 32.55
C PRO A 233 20.30 -37.26 32.96
N VAL A 234 20.59 -35.99 32.68
CA VAL A 234 19.63 -34.88 32.84
C VAL A 234 19.23 -34.40 31.45
N THR A 235 17.96 -34.60 31.09
CA THR A 235 17.45 -34.12 29.80
C THR A 235 16.99 -32.67 29.89
N VAL A 236 17.49 -31.83 28.99
CA VAL A 236 17.14 -30.42 28.80
C VAL A 236 16.60 -30.26 27.37
N THR A 237 15.66 -29.37 27.14
CA THR A 237 15.20 -29.03 25.77
C THR A 237 15.79 -27.70 25.34
N VAL A 238 16.58 -27.71 24.26
CA VAL A 238 17.06 -26.50 23.58
C VAL A 238 15.97 -26.00 22.64
N ALA A 239 15.37 -24.87 23.02
CA ALA A 239 14.36 -24.18 22.22
C ALA A 239 15.00 -23.10 21.35
N LYS A 240 14.34 -22.78 20.23
CA LYS A 240 14.75 -21.66 19.37
C LYS A 240 14.69 -20.34 20.13
N SER A 241 15.50 -19.38 19.69
CA SER A 241 15.35 -17.97 20.07
C SER A 241 14.45 -17.30 19.04
N ASP A 242 13.47 -16.52 19.48
CA ASP A 242 12.61 -15.78 18.55
C ASP A 242 13.31 -14.51 18.07
N LEU A 243 13.17 -14.20 16.79
CA LEU A 243 13.69 -12.97 16.18
C LEU A 243 12.61 -11.89 16.25
N PHE A 244 12.92 -10.72 16.80
CA PHE A 244 12.00 -9.59 16.78
C PHE A 244 12.68 -8.30 16.36
N VAL A 245 11.88 -7.36 15.85
CA VAL A 245 12.35 -6.04 15.44
C VAL A 245 12.45 -5.16 16.69
N ASP A 246 13.68 -4.85 17.10
CA ASP A 246 13.98 -4.05 18.30
C ASP A 246 13.73 -2.56 18.07
N ALA A 247 14.09 -2.07 16.88
CA ALA A 247 13.87 -0.69 16.46
C ALA A 247 13.66 -0.65 14.95
N MET A 248 12.75 0.23 14.50
CA MET A 248 12.49 0.47 13.08
C MET A 248 12.27 1.97 12.85
N VAL A 249 12.93 2.53 11.84
CA VAL A 249 12.84 3.94 11.45
C VAL A 249 13.06 4.07 9.95
N THR A 250 12.54 5.14 9.34
CA THR A 250 12.78 5.46 7.94
C THR A 250 13.66 6.70 7.80
N TYR A 251 14.53 6.68 6.80
CA TYR A 251 15.40 7.79 6.45
C TYR A 251 15.03 8.35 5.07
N ASN A 252 15.28 9.64 4.85
CA ASN A 252 15.24 10.23 3.51
C ASN A 252 16.59 10.10 2.79
N SER A 253 16.67 10.56 1.54
CA SER A 253 17.90 10.55 0.72
C SER A 253 19.08 11.35 1.31
N LYS A 254 18.83 12.22 2.29
CA LYS A 254 19.87 12.97 3.01
C LYS A 254 20.36 12.23 4.27
N GLY A 255 19.85 11.04 4.54
CA GLY A 255 20.18 10.27 5.74
C GLY A 255 19.58 10.83 7.03
N VAL A 256 18.51 11.65 6.94
CA VAL A 256 17.80 12.19 8.10
C VAL A 256 16.62 11.27 8.46
N PRO A 257 16.47 10.83 9.72
CA PRO A 257 15.29 10.08 10.15
C PRO A 257 14.02 10.93 9.97
N THR A 258 13.02 10.40 9.27
CA THR A 258 11.74 11.08 9.06
C THR A 258 10.61 10.08 8.89
N ALA A 259 9.42 10.45 9.35
CA ALA A 259 8.18 9.74 9.10
C ALA A 259 7.31 10.43 8.02
N SER A 260 7.73 11.59 7.51
CA SER A 260 7.00 12.35 6.49
C SER A 260 7.82 12.45 5.21
N PHE A 261 7.18 12.14 4.08
CA PHE A 261 7.81 12.13 2.76
C PHE A 261 6.94 12.87 1.74
N SER A 262 7.55 13.56 0.79
CA SER A 262 6.87 14.19 -0.32
C SER A 262 7.14 13.46 -1.63
N THR A 263 6.39 13.78 -2.67
CA THR A 263 6.69 13.31 -4.03
C THR A 263 8.13 13.62 -4.43
N GLY A 264 8.85 12.62 -4.94
CA GLY A 264 10.27 12.72 -5.29
C GLY A 264 11.23 12.32 -4.16
N ASP A 265 10.76 12.26 -2.91
CA ASP A 265 11.57 11.71 -1.82
C ASP A 265 11.72 10.18 -1.98
N THR A 266 12.75 9.62 -1.36
CA THR A 266 12.94 8.17 -1.28
C THR A 266 12.93 7.73 0.17
N ILE A 267 12.09 6.74 0.47
CA ILE A 267 11.95 6.12 1.78
C ILE A 267 12.99 5.03 1.91
N TYR A 268 13.87 5.15 2.90
CA TYR A 268 14.86 4.13 3.21
C TYR A 268 14.62 3.53 4.59
N PRO A 269 13.90 2.40 4.68
CA PRO A 269 13.73 1.70 5.94
C PRO A 269 15.05 1.21 6.54
N TYR A 270 15.16 1.38 7.84
CA TYR A 270 16.23 0.85 8.68
C TYR A 270 15.60 0.16 9.90
N PHE A 271 16.19 -0.96 10.32
CA PHE A 271 15.75 -1.67 11.51
C PHE A 271 16.84 -2.54 12.11
N ARG A 272 16.67 -2.93 13.38
CA ARG A 272 17.53 -3.89 14.09
C ARG A 272 16.71 -5.11 14.48
N ILE A 273 17.31 -6.29 14.35
CA ILE A 273 16.70 -7.56 14.75
C ILE A 273 17.43 -8.06 15.99
N LYS A 274 16.69 -8.40 17.04
CA LYS A 274 17.21 -8.90 18.31
C LYS A 274 16.63 -10.28 18.62
N TYR A 275 17.40 -11.08 19.36
CA TYR A 275 16.99 -12.40 19.84
C TYR A 275 16.30 -12.32 21.20
N SER A 276 15.14 -12.98 21.36
CA SER A 276 14.30 -12.96 22.57
C SER A 276 14.99 -13.46 23.85
N GLY A 277 15.94 -14.39 23.71
CA GLY A 277 16.62 -15.03 24.85
C GLY A 277 17.98 -14.45 25.22
N SER A 278 18.52 -13.48 24.47
CA SER A 278 19.90 -13.02 24.64
C SER A 278 20.03 -11.70 25.40
N THR A 279 21.10 -11.55 26.18
CA THR A 279 21.51 -10.26 26.72
C THR A 279 22.19 -9.41 25.64
N GLY A 280 21.37 -8.85 24.74
CA GLY A 280 21.81 -7.84 23.77
C GLY A 280 22.45 -8.38 22.49
N ALA A 281 22.27 -9.65 22.14
CA ALA A 281 22.71 -10.14 20.83
C ALA A 281 21.75 -9.68 19.74
N PHE A 282 22.32 -9.07 18.70
CA PHE A 282 21.61 -8.67 17.50
C PHE A 282 21.99 -9.59 16.34
N LEU A 283 21.05 -9.80 15.43
CA LEU A 283 21.33 -10.49 14.18
C LEU A 283 22.09 -9.53 13.25
N THR A 284 23.21 -10.00 12.71
CA THR A 284 24.13 -9.18 11.89
C THR A 284 24.36 -9.74 10.49
N THR A 285 23.60 -10.76 10.11
CA THR A 285 23.73 -11.48 8.83
C THR A 285 22.37 -11.74 8.20
N GLY A 286 22.38 -12.03 6.90
CA GLY A 286 21.19 -12.31 6.11
C GLY A 286 20.66 -11.11 5.33
N GLN A 287 19.59 -11.35 4.58
CA GLN A 287 18.84 -10.33 3.85
C GLN A 287 17.36 -10.51 4.14
N TYR A 288 16.65 -9.41 4.39
CA TYR A 288 15.25 -9.46 4.81
C TYR A 288 14.41 -8.50 4.01
N VAL A 289 13.16 -8.89 3.76
CA VAL A 289 12.21 -8.08 2.99
C VAL A 289 11.45 -7.13 3.90
N VAL A 290 11.41 -5.86 3.51
CA VAL A 290 10.55 -4.83 4.10
C VAL A 290 9.45 -4.49 3.10
N SER A 291 8.20 -4.66 3.51
CA SER A 291 7.04 -4.31 2.69
C SER A 291 6.65 -2.85 2.93
N VAL A 292 6.43 -2.12 1.84
CA VAL A 292 5.83 -0.78 1.83
C VAL A 292 4.39 -0.93 1.36
N LYS A 293 3.43 -0.48 2.16
CA LYS A 293 1.99 -0.57 1.88
C LYS A 293 1.37 0.82 1.85
N ASN A 294 0.51 1.04 0.85
CA ASN A 294 -0.23 2.28 0.67
C ASN A 294 -1.40 2.39 1.70
N PRO A 295 -2.19 3.48 1.68
CA PRO A 295 -3.28 3.69 2.66
C PRO A 295 -4.42 2.68 2.57
N THR A 296 -4.54 1.95 1.46
CA THR A 296 -5.53 0.86 1.31
C THR A 296 -5.05 -0.45 1.93
N GLY A 297 -3.81 -0.49 2.42
CA GLY A 297 -3.16 -1.70 2.94
C GLY A 297 -2.51 -2.58 1.87
N ALA A 298 -2.60 -2.20 0.59
CA ALA A 298 -1.97 -2.92 -0.51
C ALA A 298 -0.45 -2.71 -0.50
N THR A 299 0.32 -3.80 -0.64
CA THR A 299 1.78 -3.74 -0.80
C THR A 299 2.12 -3.16 -2.16
N VAL A 300 2.83 -2.03 -2.17
CA VAL A 300 3.29 -1.35 -3.40
C VAL A 300 4.74 -1.63 -3.71
N ALA A 301 5.54 -2.02 -2.70
CA ALA A 301 6.91 -2.45 -2.90
C ALA A 301 7.37 -3.44 -1.82
N ASN A 302 8.29 -4.32 -2.21
CA ASN A 302 9.06 -5.17 -1.32
C ASN A 302 10.54 -4.81 -1.49
N LEU A 303 11.13 -4.24 -0.45
CA LEU A 303 12.52 -3.78 -0.46
C LEU A 303 13.40 -4.82 0.22
N THR A 304 14.56 -5.09 -0.36
CA THR A 304 15.57 -5.95 0.26
C THR A 304 16.46 -5.12 1.19
N ALA A 305 16.44 -5.45 2.47
CA ALA A 305 17.32 -4.89 3.48
C ALA A 305 18.53 -5.80 3.70
N VAL A 306 19.70 -5.19 3.80
CA VAL A 306 20.99 -5.85 4.04
C VAL A 306 21.61 -5.29 5.32
N TYR A 307 22.37 -6.11 6.04
CA TYR A 307 23.06 -5.65 7.23
C TYR A 307 24.18 -4.67 6.86
N ASP A 308 24.24 -3.55 7.57
CA ASP A 308 25.28 -2.55 7.47
C ASP A 308 26.01 -2.41 8.81
N ALA A 309 27.29 -2.78 8.81
CA ALA A 309 28.15 -2.72 9.99
C ALA A 309 28.38 -1.29 10.49
N GLY A 310 28.38 -0.29 9.61
CA GLY A 310 28.55 1.12 10.00
C GLY A 310 27.32 1.70 10.71
N ARG A 311 26.14 1.14 10.44
CA ARG A 311 24.85 1.54 11.05
C ARG A 311 24.37 0.58 12.13
N LEU A 312 25.08 -0.54 12.36
CA LEU A 312 24.71 -1.59 13.32
C LEU A 312 23.26 -2.08 13.15
N GLY A 313 22.82 -2.27 11.90
CA GLY A 313 21.45 -2.69 11.59
C GLY A 313 21.22 -2.95 10.10
N PHE A 314 19.99 -3.35 9.76
CA PHE A 314 19.57 -3.61 8.39
C PHE A 314 19.03 -2.35 7.74
N TYR A 315 19.48 -2.08 6.53
CA TYR A 315 19.07 -0.92 5.73
C TYR A 315 18.73 -1.36 4.30
N THR A 316 17.74 -0.73 3.68
CA THR A 316 17.40 -0.99 2.27
C THR A 316 18.23 -0.09 1.34
N PRO A 317 19.21 -0.59 0.57
CA PRO A 317 20.08 0.30 -0.23
C PRO A 317 19.34 1.04 -1.36
N THR A 318 18.31 0.43 -1.92
CA THR A 318 17.52 0.99 -3.03
C THR A 318 16.45 1.98 -2.57
N GLY A 319 15.87 1.75 -1.39
CA GLY A 319 14.71 2.49 -0.90
C GLY A 319 13.48 2.36 -1.80
N TYR A 320 12.42 3.11 -1.47
CA TYR A 320 11.23 3.29 -2.28
C TYR A 320 11.07 4.76 -2.69
N SER A 321 11.12 5.05 -3.98
CA SER A 321 10.95 6.42 -4.49
C SER A 321 9.46 6.76 -4.62
N VAL A 322 9.02 7.79 -3.90
CA VAL A 322 7.62 8.24 -3.89
C VAL A 322 7.31 8.95 -5.20
N SER A 323 6.39 8.37 -5.97
CA SER A 323 5.97 8.85 -7.28
C SER A 323 4.90 9.95 -7.20
N THR A 324 4.69 10.69 -8.30
CA THR A 324 3.55 11.61 -8.46
C THR A 324 2.21 10.88 -8.54
N PHE A 325 2.22 9.59 -8.85
CA PHE A 325 1.03 8.74 -8.91
C PHE A 325 0.69 8.07 -7.58
N ASP A 326 1.60 8.13 -6.61
CA ASP A 326 1.38 7.53 -5.29
C ASP A 326 0.32 8.33 -4.52
N PRO A 327 -0.68 7.66 -3.92
CA PRO A 327 -1.69 8.34 -3.14
C PRO A 327 -1.09 8.98 -1.89
N GLY A 328 -1.45 10.23 -1.63
CA GLY A 328 -1.16 10.88 -0.36
C GLY A 328 -1.83 10.18 0.83
N GLY A 329 -1.27 10.39 2.02
CA GLY A 329 -1.84 9.91 3.28
C GLY A 329 -0.96 8.93 4.03
N ALA A 330 -1.59 8.13 4.90
CA ALA A 330 -0.92 7.24 5.83
C ALA A 330 -0.50 5.93 5.18
N TRP A 331 0.80 5.71 5.07
CA TRP A 331 1.41 4.48 4.57
C TRP A 331 2.00 3.68 5.73
N THR A 332 2.25 2.40 5.48
CA THR A 332 2.93 1.54 6.46
C THR A 332 4.15 0.89 5.84
N VAL A 333 5.25 0.89 6.60
CA VAL A 333 6.48 0.20 6.25
C VAL A 333 6.71 -0.84 7.32
N GLY A 334 6.81 -2.11 6.95
CA GLY A 334 6.85 -3.17 7.93
C GLY A 334 7.48 -4.47 7.46
N ILE A 335 7.74 -5.32 8.44
CA ILE A 335 8.25 -6.67 8.30
C ILE A 335 7.10 -7.60 8.65
N ASN A 336 6.82 -8.56 7.76
CA ASN A 336 5.71 -9.48 7.95
C ASN A 336 6.01 -10.49 9.08
N ALA A 337 4.96 -11.11 9.61
CA ALA A 337 5.14 -12.18 10.58
C ALA A 337 5.89 -13.36 9.94
N ASN A 338 6.78 -14.00 10.70
CA ASN A 338 7.56 -15.18 10.34
C ASN A 338 8.45 -15.01 9.09
N SER A 339 8.81 -13.77 8.71
CA SER A 339 9.65 -13.50 7.53
C SER A 339 11.15 -13.37 7.83
N LEU A 340 11.54 -13.31 9.10
CA LEU A 340 12.93 -13.31 9.55
C LEU A 340 13.35 -14.74 9.89
N ASN A 341 14.54 -15.12 9.42
CA ASN A 341 15.16 -16.41 9.65
C ASN A 341 16.68 -16.26 9.56
N ASP A 342 17.39 -16.71 10.59
CA ASP A 342 18.86 -16.63 10.67
C ASP A 342 19.59 -17.81 10.00
N GLY A 343 18.85 -18.78 9.46
CA GLY A 343 19.38 -20.00 8.84
C GLY A 343 19.63 -21.16 9.83
N PHE A 344 19.52 -20.92 11.14
CA PHE A 344 19.70 -21.95 12.18
C PHE A 344 18.37 -22.42 12.80
N GLY A 345 17.23 -21.91 12.31
CA GLY A 345 15.89 -22.23 12.80
C GLY A 345 15.34 -21.20 13.79
N ASN A 346 16.09 -20.15 14.11
CA ASN A 346 15.57 -19.01 14.86
C ASN A 346 14.77 -18.14 13.87
N THR A 347 13.51 -17.88 14.21
CA THR A 347 12.53 -17.29 13.29
C THR A 347 11.69 -16.21 13.98
N GLY A 348 11.14 -15.30 13.18
CA GLY A 348 10.19 -14.29 13.67
C GLY A 348 9.97 -13.17 12.66
N PRO A 349 9.48 -11.99 13.07
CA PRO A 349 8.73 -11.80 14.31
C PRO A 349 7.44 -12.63 14.28
N SER A 350 6.94 -13.09 15.43
CA SER A 350 5.70 -13.88 15.50
C SER A 350 4.46 -13.08 15.07
N ILE A 351 4.53 -11.76 15.19
CA ILE A 351 3.52 -10.79 14.76
C ILE A 351 4.21 -9.79 13.83
N ALA A 352 3.54 -9.34 12.77
CA ALA A 352 4.10 -8.35 11.87
C ALA A 352 4.42 -7.04 12.62
N THR A 353 5.59 -6.46 12.37
CA THR A 353 6.01 -5.17 12.93
C THR A 353 6.00 -4.12 11.83
N SER A 354 5.35 -2.99 12.05
CA SER A 354 5.33 -1.89 11.07
C SER A 354 5.35 -0.54 11.74
N ILE A 355 5.92 0.45 11.04
CA ILE A 355 5.83 1.86 11.37
C ILE A 355 4.95 2.59 10.35
N ARG A 356 4.34 3.67 10.79
CA ARG A 356 3.56 4.56 9.92
C ARG A 356 4.47 5.63 9.32
N VAL A 357 4.25 5.92 8.04
CA VAL A 357 4.87 7.03 7.30
C VAL A 357 3.78 7.79 6.56
N ASP A 358 3.84 9.12 6.55
CA ASP A 358 2.85 9.95 5.87
C ASP A 358 3.42 10.51 4.56
N ILE A 359 2.72 10.27 3.45
CA ILE A 359 3.03 10.84 2.14
C ILE A 359 2.26 12.15 1.97
N VAL A 360 2.99 13.26 1.97
CA VAL A 360 2.48 14.61 1.76
C VAL A 360 2.58 14.94 0.27
N ILE A 361 1.45 14.83 -0.43
CA ILE A 361 1.33 15.34 -1.80
C ILE A 361 1.03 16.84 -1.75
N SER A 362 1.91 17.64 -2.37
CA SER A 362 1.63 19.06 -2.55
C SER A 362 0.51 19.23 -3.59
N PRO A 363 -0.53 20.05 -3.33
CA PRO A 363 -1.54 20.38 -4.33
C PRO A 363 -0.93 21.02 -5.59
N LEU A 364 0.29 21.55 -5.51
CA LEU A 364 1.02 22.11 -6.64
C LEU A 364 1.44 21.05 -7.68
N GLY A 365 1.53 19.77 -7.32
CA GLY A 365 1.91 18.69 -8.24
C GLY A 365 0.87 18.40 -9.33
N TYR A 366 -0.38 18.84 -9.14
CA TYR A 366 -1.48 18.67 -10.09
C TYR A 366 -1.68 19.86 -11.04
N LEU A 367 -0.99 20.98 -10.82
CA LEU A 367 -1.07 22.18 -11.67
C LEU A 367 -0.85 21.91 -13.17
N PRO A 368 0.09 21.03 -13.59
CA PRO A 368 0.25 20.72 -15.01
C PRO A 368 -1.00 20.05 -15.61
N PHE A 369 -1.70 19.21 -14.84
CA PHE A 369 -2.89 18.50 -15.28
C PHE A 369 -4.14 19.40 -15.25
N VAL A 370 -4.25 20.29 -14.26
CA VAL A 370 -5.31 21.31 -14.21
C VAL A 370 -5.12 22.33 -15.34
N ALA A 371 -3.89 22.75 -15.61
CA ALA A 371 -3.55 23.62 -16.73
C ALA A 371 -3.82 22.94 -18.08
N GLY A 372 -3.43 21.66 -18.24
CA GLY A 372 -3.71 20.87 -19.44
C GLY A 372 -5.21 20.68 -19.68
N GLY A 373 -5.97 20.41 -18.60
CA GLY A 373 -7.43 20.29 -18.65
C GLY A 373 -8.11 21.60 -19.06
N LEU A 374 -7.67 22.74 -18.51
CA LEU A 374 -8.21 24.06 -18.88
C LEU A 374 -7.91 24.42 -20.33
N VAL A 375 -6.69 24.13 -20.82
CA VAL A 375 -6.28 24.41 -22.19
C VAL A 375 -7.02 23.52 -23.19
N ALA A 376 -7.28 22.25 -22.87
CA ALA A 376 -8.08 21.35 -23.69
C ALA A 376 -9.56 21.78 -23.75
N LEU A 377 -10.13 22.23 -22.62
CA LEU A 377 -11.51 22.75 -22.56
C LEU A 377 -11.66 24.05 -23.36
N LEU A 378 -10.72 24.97 -23.22
CA LEU A 378 -10.71 26.23 -23.98
C LEU A 378 -10.46 25.99 -25.47
N GLY A 379 -9.58 25.06 -25.82
CA GLY A 379 -9.32 24.64 -27.20
C GLY A 379 -10.56 23.99 -27.85
N GLY A 380 -11.24 23.09 -27.15
CA GLY A 380 -12.48 22.45 -27.61
C GLY A 380 -13.61 23.46 -27.83
N ILE A 381 -13.80 24.41 -26.91
CA ILE A 381 -14.81 25.47 -27.02
C ILE A 381 -14.52 26.41 -28.21
N PHE A 382 -13.24 26.75 -28.45
CA PHE A 382 -12.86 27.61 -29.57
C PHE A 382 -13.06 26.94 -30.94
N VAL A 383 -12.75 25.64 -31.06
CA VAL A 383 -12.95 24.87 -32.29
C VAL A 383 -14.44 24.68 -32.58
N LEU A 384 -15.27 24.38 -31.56
CA LEU A 384 -16.73 24.24 -31.72
C LEU A 384 -17.38 25.56 -32.19
N LYS A 385 -16.92 26.70 -31.70
CA LYS A 385 -17.45 28.03 -32.09
C LYS A 385 -17.12 28.43 -33.53
N ARG A 386 -16.04 27.87 -34.12
CA ARG A 386 -15.64 28.13 -35.52
C ARG A 386 -16.42 27.30 -36.53
N TYR A 387 -16.96 26.15 -36.13
CA TYR A 387 -17.80 25.27 -36.98
C TYR A 387 -19.31 25.49 -36.82
N ASP A 388 -19.75 26.39 -35.92
CA ASP A 388 -21.16 26.69 -35.63
C ASP A 388 -21.81 27.71 -36.57
N ARG A 389 -21.49 27.68 -37.87
CA ARG A 389 -22.17 28.51 -38.88
C ARG A 389 -22.71 27.65 -40.01
N SER A 390 -24.00 27.76 -40.27
CA SER A 390 -24.64 27.23 -41.47
C SER A 390 -25.39 28.34 -42.20
N LEU A 391 -25.50 28.20 -43.51
CA LEU A 391 -26.32 29.04 -44.36
C LEU A 391 -27.71 28.43 -44.45
N ALA A 392 -28.76 29.25 -44.27
CA ALA A 392 -30.15 28.86 -44.44
C ALA A 392 -30.79 29.75 -45.51
N GLY A 393 -31.62 29.17 -46.38
CA GLY A 393 -32.31 29.90 -47.46
C GLY A 393 -33.57 30.63 -46.99
N PHE A 394 -34.42 31.00 -47.96
CA PHE A 394 -35.66 31.76 -47.77
C PHE A 394 -36.60 31.19 -46.69
N GLU A 395 -36.66 29.87 -46.51
CA GLU A 395 -37.44 29.22 -45.45
C GLU A 395 -37.13 29.74 -44.02
N HIS A 396 -35.92 30.24 -43.80
CA HIS A 396 -35.57 30.83 -42.51
C HIS A 396 -36.35 32.13 -42.24
N LEU A 397 -36.61 32.93 -43.28
CA LEU A 397 -37.43 34.13 -43.16
C LEU A 397 -38.86 33.77 -42.76
N GLU A 398 -39.44 32.73 -43.38
CA GLU A 398 -40.77 32.25 -42.98
C GLU A 398 -40.81 31.84 -41.51
N LYS A 399 -39.78 31.15 -41.01
CA LYS A 399 -39.66 30.82 -39.59
C LYS A 399 -39.62 32.07 -38.71
N MET A 400 -38.87 33.10 -39.10
CA MET A 400 -38.82 34.37 -38.36
C MET A 400 -40.19 35.08 -38.34
N MET A 401 -40.96 34.96 -39.43
CA MET A 401 -42.32 35.51 -39.53
C MET A 401 -43.39 34.64 -38.84
N GLY A 402 -43.04 33.48 -38.28
CA GLY A 402 -44.00 32.53 -37.69
C GLY A 402 -44.81 31.74 -38.73
N GLY A 403 -44.31 31.61 -39.96
CA GLY A 403 -44.89 30.88 -41.09
C GLY A 403 -44.85 31.67 -42.42
N PRO A 404 -45.36 31.10 -43.53
CA PRO A 404 -45.47 31.77 -44.83
C PRO A 404 -46.33 33.03 -44.76
N ILE A 405 -46.08 34.12 -45.48
CA ILE A 405 -46.81 35.40 -45.30
C ILE A 405 -48.36 35.24 -45.32
N PRO A 406 -49.12 35.84 -44.38
CA PRO A 406 -50.58 35.74 -44.38
C PRO A 406 -51.20 36.24 -45.68
N ARG A 407 -52.18 35.52 -46.23
CA ARG A 407 -52.92 35.95 -47.42
C ARG A 407 -53.80 37.16 -47.14
N GLY A 408 -54.03 37.97 -48.17
CA GLY A 408 -54.80 39.21 -48.06
C GLY A 408 -54.13 40.22 -47.15
N SER A 409 -52.81 40.38 -47.26
CA SER A 409 -52.02 41.27 -46.39
C SER A 409 -51.12 42.24 -47.15
N SER A 410 -50.66 43.28 -46.46
CA SER A 410 -49.68 44.23 -46.98
C SER A 410 -48.39 44.21 -46.16
N LEU A 411 -47.25 44.21 -46.83
CA LEU A 411 -45.92 44.09 -46.26
C LEU A 411 -45.06 45.30 -46.62
N LEU A 412 -44.50 45.97 -45.63
CA LEU A 412 -43.52 47.05 -45.81
C LEU A 412 -42.10 46.52 -45.57
N LEU A 413 -41.26 46.63 -46.59
CA LEU A 413 -39.82 46.39 -46.53
C LEU A 413 -39.11 47.74 -46.32
N LEU A 414 -38.68 48.00 -45.09
CA LEU A 414 -38.04 49.25 -44.71
C LEU A 414 -36.54 49.05 -44.48
N GLY A 415 -35.70 49.99 -44.89
CA GLY A 415 -34.27 49.85 -44.64
C GLY A 415 -33.39 50.87 -45.35
N ASP A 416 -32.10 50.84 -45.08
CA ASP A 416 -31.13 51.76 -45.70
C ASP A 416 -30.97 51.48 -47.21
N PRO A 417 -30.53 52.45 -48.03
CA PRO A 417 -30.08 52.16 -49.40
C PRO A 417 -29.02 51.04 -49.42
N GLY A 418 -29.16 50.07 -50.35
CA GLY A 418 -28.24 48.93 -50.45
C GLY A 418 -28.40 47.83 -49.38
N SER A 419 -29.38 47.95 -48.48
CA SER A 419 -29.69 46.92 -47.47
C SER A 419 -30.30 45.63 -48.04
N GLY A 420 -30.81 45.62 -49.27
CA GLY A 420 -31.33 44.42 -49.95
C GLY A 420 -32.85 44.37 -50.17
N LYS A 421 -33.57 45.47 -49.95
CA LYS A 421 -35.04 45.56 -50.08
C LYS A 421 -35.58 45.09 -51.44
N THR A 422 -35.03 45.64 -52.52
CA THR A 422 -35.39 45.26 -53.90
C THR A 422 -35.21 43.76 -54.12
N VAL A 423 -34.08 43.20 -53.70
CA VAL A 423 -33.80 41.76 -53.84
C VAL A 423 -34.82 40.93 -53.07
N LEU A 424 -35.12 41.28 -51.83
CA LEU A 424 -36.16 40.59 -51.05
C LEU A 424 -37.55 40.74 -51.69
N SER A 425 -37.88 41.90 -52.24
CA SER A 425 -39.16 42.11 -52.93
C SER A 425 -39.29 41.25 -54.20
N TYR A 426 -38.19 41.06 -54.92
CA TYR A 426 -38.12 40.23 -56.12
C TYR A 426 -38.17 38.74 -55.78
N GLU A 427 -37.51 38.33 -54.71
CA GLU A 427 -37.57 36.95 -54.19
C GLU A 427 -39.02 36.60 -53.81
N LEU A 428 -39.70 37.50 -53.09
CA LEU A 428 -41.13 37.37 -52.76
C LEU A 428 -42.03 37.36 -54.00
N LEU A 429 -41.76 38.22 -54.98
CA LEU A 429 -42.48 38.25 -56.25
C LEU A 429 -42.37 36.90 -56.99
N HIS A 430 -41.16 36.34 -57.01
CA HIS A 430 -40.87 35.07 -57.65
C HIS A 430 -41.56 33.89 -56.95
N GLU A 431 -41.50 33.79 -55.62
CA GLU A 431 -42.23 32.79 -54.83
C GLU A 431 -43.73 32.80 -55.14
N GLU A 432 -44.29 34.00 -55.37
CA GLU A 432 -45.70 34.17 -55.74
C GLU A 432 -45.99 33.72 -57.18
N LEU A 433 -45.09 34.02 -58.12
CA LEU A 433 -45.17 33.57 -59.52
C LEU A 433 -45.03 32.05 -59.66
N ASP A 434 -44.13 31.44 -58.89
CA ASP A 434 -43.87 30.00 -58.88
C ASP A 434 -45.05 29.22 -58.34
N ALA A 435 -45.70 29.76 -57.31
CA ALA A 435 -46.94 29.22 -56.80
C ALA A 435 -48.17 29.61 -57.67
N GLY A 436 -47.95 30.07 -58.90
CA GLY A 436 -48.98 30.23 -59.92
C GLY A 436 -49.81 31.51 -59.83
N ARG A 437 -49.51 32.44 -58.92
CA ARG A 437 -50.34 33.64 -58.71
C ARG A 437 -49.98 34.75 -59.71
N PRO A 438 -50.98 35.52 -60.19
CA PRO A 438 -50.70 36.68 -61.03
C PRO A 438 -50.03 37.78 -60.22
N CYS A 439 -48.94 38.33 -60.75
CA CYS A 439 -48.17 39.37 -60.08
C CYS A 439 -48.03 40.63 -60.94
N ALA A 440 -47.93 41.79 -60.30
CA ALA A 440 -47.55 43.03 -60.95
C ALA A 440 -46.45 43.73 -60.15
N LEU A 441 -45.54 44.39 -60.87
CA LEU A 441 -44.45 45.18 -60.30
C LEU A 441 -44.56 46.62 -60.81
N LEU A 442 -44.72 47.57 -59.90
CA LEU A 442 -44.54 49.00 -60.18
C LEU A 442 -43.05 49.31 -59.98
N SER A 443 -42.34 49.46 -61.08
CA SER A 443 -40.89 49.68 -61.07
C SER A 443 -40.58 51.17 -61.15
N TYR A 444 -40.18 51.73 -60.02
CA TYR A 444 -39.82 53.13 -59.83
C TYR A 444 -38.31 53.38 -59.78
N ASP A 445 -37.51 52.33 -59.55
CA ASP A 445 -36.06 52.44 -59.36
C ASP A 445 -35.24 51.78 -60.48
N ALA A 446 -35.88 51.22 -61.51
CA ALA A 446 -35.22 50.49 -62.59
C ALA A 446 -36.06 50.40 -63.87
N PHE A 447 -35.40 50.38 -65.03
CA PHE A 447 -36.03 50.05 -66.31
C PHE A 447 -36.53 48.58 -66.33
N PRO A 448 -37.59 48.24 -67.08
CA PRO A 448 -38.07 46.85 -67.19
C PRO A 448 -37.00 45.84 -67.62
N GLU A 449 -36.04 46.24 -68.45
CA GLU A 449 -34.90 45.42 -68.87
C GLU A 449 -33.94 45.15 -67.72
N ASP A 450 -33.70 46.15 -66.85
CA ASP A 450 -32.87 46.01 -65.65
C ASP A 450 -33.54 45.10 -64.61
N VAL A 451 -34.87 45.19 -64.46
CA VAL A 451 -35.65 44.26 -63.61
C VAL A 451 -35.42 42.82 -64.09
N GLN A 452 -35.56 42.58 -65.40
CA GLN A 452 -35.33 41.26 -66.00
C GLN A 452 -33.90 40.76 -65.79
N ALA A 453 -32.90 41.61 -66.02
CA ALA A 453 -31.50 41.27 -65.80
C ALA A 453 -31.23 40.93 -64.33
N ARG A 454 -31.69 41.76 -63.39
CA ARG A 454 -31.49 41.57 -61.94
C ARG A 454 -32.15 40.28 -61.44
N MET A 455 -33.39 40.00 -61.83
CA MET A 455 -34.05 38.75 -61.44
C MET A 455 -33.37 37.53 -62.09
N GLY A 456 -32.89 37.67 -63.32
CA GLY A 456 -32.08 36.66 -64.01
C GLY A 456 -30.77 36.31 -63.31
N GLU A 457 -30.07 37.29 -62.69
CA GLU A 457 -28.85 37.04 -61.89
C GLU A 457 -29.08 36.09 -60.70
N PHE A 458 -30.33 35.98 -60.23
CA PHE A 458 -30.72 35.07 -59.15
C PHE A 458 -31.32 33.75 -59.64
N GLY A 459 -31.40 33.55 -60.96
CA GLY A 459 -32.00 32.35 -61.57
C GLY A 459 -33.53 32.37 -61.57
N TRP A 460 -34.15 33.52 -61.30
CA TRP A 460 -35.61 33.66 -61.22
C TRP A 460 -36.20 33.96 -62.60
N ASP A 461 -36.87 32.97 -63.21
CA ASP A 461 -37.47 33.14 -64.54
C ASP A 461 -38.74 33.99 -64.49
N ILE A 462 -38.62 35.25 -64.94
CA ILE A 462 -39.77 36.15 -65.13
C ILE A 462 -40.22 36.28 -66.58
N ILE A 463 -39.45 35.77 -67.54
CA ILE A 463 -39.75 35.89 -68.98
C ILE A 463 -40.97 35.04 -69.34
N SER A 464 -41.04 33.82 -68.82
CA SER A 464 -42.20 32.92 -69.01
C SER A 464 -43.49 33.50 -68.41
N PRO A 465 -43.52 33.98 -67.15
CA PRO A 465 -44.66 34.73 -66.60
C PRO A 465 -45.07 35.97 -67.38
N LEU A 466 -44.13 36.79 -67.87
CA LEU A 466 -44.41 37.98 -68.67
C LEU A 466 -45.15 37.62 -69.97
N ARG A 467 -44.63 36.65 -70.73
CA ARG A 467 -45.26 36.19 -71.99
C ARG A 467 -46.64 35.59 -71.78
N LYS A 468 -46.85 34.91 -70.66
CA LYS A 468 -48.14 34.29 -70.28
C LYS A 468 -49.13 35.30 -69.68
N GLY A 469 -48.77 36.58 -69.55
CA GLY A 469 -49.59 37.61 -68.93
C GLY A 469 -49.81 37.42 -67.42
N ARG A 470 -49.01 36.56 -66.76
CA ARG A 470 -49.06 36.34 -65.31
C ARG A 470 -48.21 37.34 -64.54
N LEU A 471 -47.21 37.95 -65.17
CA LEU A 471 -46.48 39.09 -64.63
C LEU A 471 -46.77 40.33 -65.49
N LYS A 472 -47.04 41.48 -64.86
CA LYS A 472 -47.05 42.79 -65.53
C LYS A 472 -46.06 43.73 -64.84
N ILE A 473 -45.06 44.19 -65.58
CA ILE A 473 -44.18 45.28 -65.12
C ILE A 473 -44.81 46.59 -65.60
N ILE A 474 -45.14 47.46 -64.65
CA ILE A 474 -45.62 48.82 -64.89
C ILE A 474 -44.40 49.73 -64.71
N ASP A 475 -43.88 50.20 -65.84
CA ASP A 475 -42.70 51.06 -65.88
C ASP A 475 -43.05 52.47 -65.42
N CYS A 476 -42.56 52.84 -64.24
CA CYS A 476 -42.69 54.18 -63.68
C CYS A 476 -41.36 54.94 -63.75
N TYR A 477 -40.25 54.27 -64.04
CA TYR A 477 -38.91 54.85 -64.03
C TYR A 477 -38.58 55.59 -65.32
N SER A 478 -38.97 55.07 -66.50
CA SER A 478 -38.72 55.74 -67.78
C SER A 478 -39.33 57.13 -67.86
N GLY A 479 -40.56 57.29 -67.33
CA GLY A 479 -41.22 58.59 -67.20
C GLY A 479 -40.50 59.55 -66.24
N LEU A 480 -39.96 59.04 -65.12
CA LEU A 480 -39.13 59.84 -64.20
C LEU A 480 -37.80 60.26 -64.83
N ALA A 481 -37.19 59.39 -65.64
CA ALA A 481 -35.90 59.60 -66.28
C ALA A 481 -35.97 60.47 -67.55
N GLY A 482 -37.17 60.86 -67.99
CA GLY A 482 -37.37 61.66 -69.20
C GLY A 482 -37.02 60.92 -70.50
N GLN A 483 -36.94 59.59 -70.48
CA GLN A 483 -36.64 58.76 -71.65
C GLN A 483 -37.87 57.93 -72.05
N GLY A 484 -38.55 58.33 -73.12
CA GLY A 484 -39.36 57.43 -73.95
C GLY A 484 -40.82 57.14 -73.54
N GLU A 485 -41.56 56.69 -74.56
CA GLU A 485 -43.00 56.38 -74.65
C GLU A 485 -43.46 55.19 -73.78
N GLY A 486 -43.20 55.23 -72.47
CA GLY A 486 -43.72 54.25 -71.52
C GLY A 486 -45.24 54.34 -71.34
N ALA A 487 -45.83 53.31 -70.71
CA ALA A 487 -47.28 53.26 -70.43
C ALA A 487 -47.77 54.39 -69.49
N LEU A 488 -46.86 55.09 -68.79
CA LEU A 488 -47.14 56.28 -68.01
C LEU A 488 -46.29 57.47 -68.49
N ARG A 489 -46.95 58.60 -68.77
CA ARG A 489 -46.29 59.88 -69.11
C ARG A 489 -45.85 60.67 -67.89
N ASP A 490 -46.64 60.62 -66.81
CA ASP A 490 -46.31 61.23 -65.52
C ASP A 490 -46.37 60.16 -64.41
N PRO A 491 -45.22 59.79 -63.82
CA PRO A 491 -45.13 58.80 -62.74
C PRO A 491 -45.71 59.30 -61.40
N SER A 492 -46.05 60.59 -61.30
CA SER A 492 -46.79 61.19 -60.18
C SER A 492 -48.30 61.13 -60.36
N ASP A 493 -48.79 60.71 -61.54
CA ASP A 493 -50.21 60.50 -61.78
C ASP A 493 -50.70 59.20 -61.11
N LEU A 494 -51.04 59.34 -59.84
CA LEU A 494 -51.60 58.27 -59.01
C LEU A 494 -52.92 57.72 -59.57
N THR A 495 -53.63 58.49 -60.40
CA THR A 495 -54.90 58.06 -61.01
C THR A 495 -54.64 57.04 -62.10
N GLU A 496 -53.71 57.34 -63.03
CA GLU A 496 -53.32 56.40 -64.09
C GLU A 496 -52.73 55.11 -63.51
N LEU A 497 -51.88 55.21 -62.48
CA LEU A 497 -51.36 54.03 -61.78
C LEU A 497 -52.47 53.17 -61.18
N ASN A 498 -53.45 53.80 -60.53
CA ASN A 498 -54.59 53.10 -59.97
C ASN A 498 -55.43 52.41 -61.06
N ILE A 499 -55.59 53.03 -62.24
CA ILE A 499 -56.26 52.44 -63.40
C ILE A 499 -55.49 51.22 -63.90
N GLN A 500 -54.17 51.33 -64.09
CA GLN A 500 -53.32 50.22 -64.55
C GLN A 500 -53.34 49.02 -63.61
N VAL A 501 -53.30 49.28 -62.30
CA VAL A 501 -53.42 48.24 -61.25
C VAL A 501 -54.83 47.63 -61.26
N THR A 502 -55.87 48.45 -61.33
CA THR A 502 -57.27 47.97 -61.36
C THR A 502 -57.55 47.12 -62.60
N SER A 503 -57.03 47.51 -63.76
CA SER A 503 -57.11 46.77 -65.01
C SER A 503 -56.43 45.40 -64.89
N PHE A 504 -55.25 45.35 -64.26
CA PHE A 504 -54.55 44.08 -64.01
C PHE A 504 -55.33 43.17 -63.05
N ILE A 505 -55.82 43.70 -61.93
CA ILE A 505 -56.64 42.95 -60.96
C ILE A 505 -57.90 42.38 -61.63
N THR A 506 -58.57 43.18 -62.46
CA THR A 506 -59.79 42.76 -63.17
C THR A 506 -59.50 41.64 -64.17
N LYS A 507 -58.37 41.72 -64.91
CA LYS A 507 -57.93 40.68 -65.85
C LYS A 507 -57.55 39.37 -65.15
N ALA A 508 -57.18 39.41 -63.88
CA ALA A 508 -56.80 38.24 -63.09
C ALA A 508 -57.99 37.35 -62.66
N LYS A 509 -59.24 37.69 -63.02
CA LYS A 509 -60.44 36.84 -62.85
C LYS A 509 -60.60 36.23 -61.45
N ASN A 510 -60.57 37.08 -60.42
CA ASN A 510 -60.67 36.71 -59.00
C ASN A 510 -59.51 35.86 -58.43
N ALA A 511 -58.39 35.74 -59.14
CA ALA A 511 -57.18 35.18 -58.55
C ALA A 511 -56.58 36.12 -57.51
N ALA A 512 -55.89 35.55 -56.51
CA ALA A 512 -55.10 36.32 -55.56
C ALA A 512 -53.92 36.99 -56.26
N VAL A 513 -53.92 38.33 -56.29
CA VAL A 513 -52.93 39.14 -57.02
C VAL A 513 -51.83 39.62 -56.09
N THR A 514 -50.57 39.41 -56.44
CA THR A 514 -49.45 40.03 -55.72
C THR A 514 -48.96 41.28 -56.42
N LEU A 515 -48.91 42.40 -55.70
CA LEU A 515 -48.45 43.68 -56.19
C LEU A 515 -47.20 44.10 -55.44
N VAL A 516 -46.09 44.29 -56.14
CA VAL A 516 -44.86 44.86 -55.59
C VAL A 516 -44.73 46.31 -56.08
N LEU A 517 -44.43 47.23 -55.18
CA LEU A 517 -44.09 48.61 -55.48
C LEU A 517 -42.65 48.86 -55.00
N ASP A 518 -41.72 48.96 -55.96
CA ASP A 518 -40.30 49.16 -55.71
C ASP A 518 -39.77 50.40 -56.45
N SER A 519 -39.62 51.56 -55.81
CA SER A 519 -39.89 51.88 -54.40
C SER A 519 -40.90 53.02 -54.20
N LEU A 520 -41.35 53.19 -52.96
CA LEU A 520 -42.22 54.29 -52.55
C LEU A 520 -41.54 55.67 -52.65
N THR A 521 -40.22 55.69 -52.69
CA THR A 521 -39.42 56.92 -52.56
C THR A 521 -39.82 57.98 -53.58
N PRO A 522 -39.94 57.68 -54.90
CA PRO A 522 -40.26 58.72 -55.87
C PRO A 522 -41.69 59.26 -55.75
N ILE A 523 -42.65 58.45 -55.27
CA ILE A 523 -44.02 58.90 -55.04
C ILE A 523 -44.03 60.03 -54.00
N PHE A 524 -43.33 59.85 -52.88
CA PHE A 524 -43.28 60.87 -51.81
C PHE A 524 -42.46 62.12 -52.19
N ASN A 525 -41.67 62.06 -53.27
CA ASN A 525 -40.99 63.22 -53.83
C ASN A 525 -41.89 64.02 -54.80
N GLY A 526 -42.80 63.35 -55.50
CA GLY A 526 -43.67 63.97 -56.51
C GLY A 526 -45.04 64.44 -56.02
N VAL A 527 -45.57 63.84 -54.95
CA VAL A 527 -46.90 64.17 -54.40
C VAL A 527 -46.87 64.45 -52.89
N GLU A 528 -47.88 65.16 -52.39
CA GLU A 528 -48.03 65.37 -50.95
C GLU A 528 -48.21 64.04 -50.19
N ALA A 529 -47.56 63.92 -49.03
CA ALA A 529 -47.56 62.70 -48.22
C ALA A 529 -48.98 62.16 -47.91
N LYS A 530 -49.97 63.04 -47.72
CA LYS A 530 -51.37 62.64 -47.50
C LYS A 530 -51.96 61.94 -48.73
N GLN A 531 -51.70 62.47 -49.92
CA GLN A 531 -52.18 61.89 -51.18
C GLN A 531 -51.49 60.55 -51.45
N ALA A 532 -50.17 60.47 -51.24
CA ALA A 532 -49.43 59.22 -51.33
C ALA A 532 -50.01 58.14 -50.40
N ILE A 533 -50.20 58.44 -49.11
CA ILE A 533 -50.74 57.48 -48.14
C ILE A 533 -52.16 57.03 -48.52
N ASN A 534 -53.04 57.95 -48.94
CA ASN A 534 -54.40 57.60 -49.37
C ASN A 534 -54.40 56.68 -50.60
N PHE A 535 -53.50 56.93 -51.56
CA PHE A 535 -53.31 56.07 -52.72
C PHE A 535 -52.84 54.67 -52.31
N LEU A 536 -51.82 54.57 -51.44
CA LEU A 536 -51.31 53.29 -50.95
C LEU A 536 -52.38 52.50 -50.18
N GLN A 537 -53.21 53.18 -49.38
CA GLN A 537 -54.35 52.55 -48.70
C GLN A 537 -55.39 52.03 -49.70
N THR A 538 -55.71 52.81 -50.73
CA THR A 538 -56.69 52.44 -51.76
C THR A 538 -56.22 51.24 -52.57
N VAL A 539 -54.98 51.27 -53.06
CA VAL A 539 -54.37 50.17 -53.81
C VAL A 539 -54.20 48.94 -52.92
N GLY A 540 -53.70 49.12 -51.70
CA GLY A 540 -53.55 48.05 -50.73
C GLY A 540 -54.86 47.36 -50.41
N ALA A 541 -55.95 48.11 -50.21
CA ALA A 541 -57.27 47.54 -49.97
C ALA A 541 -57.76 46.69 -51.15
N LYS A 542 -57.60 47.19 -52.40
CA LYS A 542 -57.97 46.44 -53.62
C LYS A 542 -57.20 45.13 -53.72
N VAL A 543 -55.89 45.15 -53.49
CA VAL A 543 -55.04 43.95 -53.53
C VAL A 543 -55.43 42.97 -52.43
N LYS A 544 -55.61 43.45 -51.19
CA LYS A 544 -56.04 42.62 -50.06
C LYS A 544 -57.40 41.94 -50.32
N MET A 545 -58.35 42.63 -50.96
CA MET A 545 -59.67 42.07 -51.33
C MET A 545 -59.58 40.88 -52.29
N THR A 546 -58.50 40.76 -53.09
CA THR A 546 -58.25 39.58 -53.93
C THR A 546 -57.73 38.37 -53.13
N GLY A 547 -57.37 38.56 -51.86
CA GLY A 547 -56.63 37.57 -51.07
C GLY A 547 -55.12 37.51 -51.37
N GLY A 548 -54.63 38.43 -52.21
CA GLY A 548 -53.23 38.54 -52.59
C GLY A 548 -52.35 39.33 -51.62
N LEU A 549 -51.14 39.70 -52.06
CA LEU A 549 -50.14 40.39 -51.24
C LEU A 549 -49.78 41.76 -51.81
N PHE A 550 -49.71 42.79 -50.97
CA PHE A 550 -49.21 44.10 -51.36
C PHE A 550 -47.86 44.39 -50.71
N ILE A 551 -46.78 44.38 -51.47
CA ILE A 551 -45.41 44.53 -50.98
C ILE A 551 -44.89 45.92 -51.37
N LEU A 552 -44.38 46.65 -50.39
CA LEU A 552 -43.91 48.02 -50.53
C LEU A 552 -42.46 48.10 -50.09
N THR A 553 -41.61 48.78 -50.86
CA THR A 553 -40.25 49.10 -50.41
C THR A 553 -40.10 50.58 -50.07
N ALA A 554 -39.42 50.87 -48.95
CA ALA A 554 -39.16 52.23 -48.51
C ALA A 554 -37.72 52.37 -48.01
N SER A 555 -37.05 53.45 -48.40
CA SER A 555 -35.70 53.77 -47.91
C SER A 555 -35.76 54.76 -46.74
N ARG A 556 -35.09 54.43 -45.63
CA ARG A 556 -34.91 55.34 -44.49
C ARG A 556 -34.22 56.62 -44.95
N GLY A 557 -34.67 57.77 -44.43
CA GLY A 557 -34.15 59.09 -44.79
C GLY A 557 -34.62 59.65 -46.13
N ALA A 558 -35.32 58.86 -46.97
CA ALA A 558 -35.85 59.31 -48.25
C ALA A 558 -37.37 59.60 -48.22
N ILE A 559 -38.05 59.19 -47.15
CA ILE A 559 -39.47 59.48 -46.88
C ILE A 559 -39.53 60.13 -45.48
N PRO A 560 -40.38 61.16 -45.26
CA PRO A 560 -40.54 61.75 -43.93
C PRO A 560 -40.87 60.70 -42.86
N GLU A 561 -40.24 60.79 -41.69
CA GLU A 561 -40.40 59.79 -40.61
C GLU A 561 -41.86 59.66 -40.14
N ASP A 562 -42.62 60.76 -40.10
CA ASP A 562 -44.06 60.73 -39.78
C ASP A 562 -44.86 59.92 -40.80
N SER A 563 -44.48 59.97 -42.07
CA SER A 563 -45.10 59.18 -43.13
C SER A 563 -44.72 57.70 -43.00
N ILE A 564 -43.46 57.40 -42.66
CA ILE A 564 -43.01 56.02 -42.36
C ILE A 564 -43.78 55.45 -41.17
N ALA A 565 -43.95 56.23 -40.09
CA ALA A 565 -44.70 55.83 -38.90
C ALA A 565 -46.17 55.53 -39.23
N LYS A 566 -46.82 56.40 -40.03
CA LYS A 566 -48.17 56.15 -40.56
C LYS A 566 -48.23 54.91 -41.45
N MET A 567 -47.22 54.68 -42.29
CA MET A 567 -47.17 53.48 -43.13
C MET A 567 -47.02 52.20 -42.29
N LYS A 568 -46.15 52.21 -41.27
CA LYS A 568 -45.99 51.08 -40.33
C LYS A 568 -47.30 50.73 -39.61
N SER A 569 -48.17 51.69 -39.34
CA SER A 569 -49.46 51.43 -38.66
C SER A 569 -50.52 50.86 -39.60
N ILE A 570 -50.53 51.25 -40.89
CA ILE A 570 -51.56 50.80 -41.86
C ILE A 570 -51.24 49.44 -42.51
N VAL A 571 -49.97 49.02 -42.50
CA VAL A 571 -49.56 47.72 -43.07
C VAL A 571 -49.69 46.58 -42.04
N ASP A 572 -49.90 45.36 -42.55
CA ASP A 572 -50.03 44.17 -41.73
C ASP A 572 -48.67 43.58 -41.35
N GLY A 573 -47.64 43.76 -42.18
CA GLY A 573 -46.29 43.29 -41.95
C GLY A 573 -45.25 44.38 -42.12
N VAL A 574 -44.21 44.38 -41.28
CA VAL A 574 -43.05 45.27 -41.38
C VAL A 574 -41.78 44.44 -41.21
N ILE A 575 -40.95 44.40 -42.25
CA ILE A 575 -39.61 43.80 -42.22
C ILE A 575 -38.59 44.92 -42.36
N GLU A 576 -37.66 44.98 -41.42
CA GLU A 576 -36.62 45.99 -41.36
C GLU A 576 -35.27 45.41 -41.77
N LEU A 577 -34.62 46.03 -42.75
CA LEU A 577 -33.32 45.66 -43.28
C LEU A 577 -32.31 46.76 -42.94
N THR A 578 -31.26 46.40 -42.22
CA THR A 578 -30.23 47.35 -41.76
C THR A 578 -28.88 46.96 -42.35
N PHE A 579 -28.14 47.94 -42.87
CA PHE A 579 -26.78 47.70 -43.37
C PHE A 579 -25.76 48.38 -42.47
N MET A 580 -25.00 47.59 -41.70
CA MET A 580 -23.97 48.11 -40.82
C MET A 580 -22.58 47.84 -41.38
N ARG A 581 -21.74 48.88 -41.44
CA ARG A 581 -20.31 48.73 -41.72
C ARG A 581 -19.56 48.41 -40.43
N SER A 582 -18.96 47.23 -40.34
CA SER A 582 -18.09 46.83 -39.23
C SER A 582 -16.68 46.58 -39.76
N GLY A 583 -15.78 47.54 -39.53
CA GLY A 583 -14.42 47.52 -40.07
C GLY A 583 -14.40 47.45 -41.61
N ARG A 584 -13.72 46.45 -42.17
CA ARG A 584 -13.63 46.22 -43.64
C ARG A 584 -14.81 45.45 -44.23
N LYS A 585 -15.78 45.00 -43.42
CA LYS A 585 -16.91 44.16 -43.88
C LYS A 585 -18.25 44.84 -43.61
N GLY A 586 -19.08 44.96 -44.64
CA GLY A 586 -20.49 45.33 -44.49
C GLY A 586 -21.31 44.08 -44.12
N VAL A 587 -22.14 44.18 -43.09
CA VAL A 587 -23.03 43.10 -42.66
C VAL A 587 -24.47 43.60 -42.75
N ARG A 588 -25.33 42.84 -43.43
CA ARG A 588 -26.77 43.11 -43.51
C ARG A 588 -27.49 42.33 -42.42
N TYR A 589 -28.48 42.97 -41.82
CA TYR A 589 -29.34 42.40 -40.81
C TYR A 589 -30.80 42.54 -41.22
N LEU A 590 -31.60 41.52 -40.93
CA LEU A 590 -33.04 41.52 -41.13
C LEU A 590 -33.73 41.30 -39.78
N SER A 591 -34.77 42.07 -39.52
CA SER A 591 -35.64 41.91 -38.35
C SER A 591 -37.11 41.98 -38.78
N VAL A 592 -37.95 41.13 -38.22
CA VAL A 592 -39.40 41.14 -38.45
C VAL A 592 -40.06 41.92 -37.31
N LEU A 593 -40.31 43.22 -37.53
CA LEU A 593 -40.84 44.11 -36.51
C LEU A 593 -42.31 43.81 -36.18
N LYS A 594 -43.09 43.48 -37.21
CA LYS A 594 -44.53 43.25 -37.10
C LYS A 594 -44.97 42.26 -38.15
N MET A 595 -45.82 41.29 -37.77
CA MET A 595 -46.67 40.52 -38.68
C MET A 595 -48.01 40.29 -37.98
N GLU A 596 -49.08 40.88 -38.51
CA GLU A 596 -50.43 40.72 -37.97
C GLU A 596 -50.82 39.23 -37.89
N ARG A 597 -51.60 38.89 -36.86
CA ARG A 597 -52.08 37.53 -36.58
C ARG A 597 -50.98 36.51 -36.25
N ARG A 598 -49.74 36.93 -35.93
CA ARG A 598 -48.63 36.03 -35.57
C ARG A 598 -47.77 36.53 -34.42
N ARG A 599 -47.12 35.57 -33.74
CA ARG A 599 -45.93 35.84 -32.93
C ARG A 599 -44.71 35.78 -33.85
N THR A 600 -44.03 36.90 -34.03
CA THR A 600 -42.78 36.97 -34.78
C THR A 600 -41.59 36.65 -33.86
N ALA A 601 -40.48 36.19 -34.43
CA ALA A 601 -39.23 36.11 -33.69
C ALA A 601 -38.72 37.52 -33.42
N SER A 602 -38.34 37.82 -32.18
CA SER A 602 -37.71 39.11 -31.80
C SER A 602 -36.26 39.24 -32.27
N ASP A 603 -35.73 38.21 -32.91
CA ASP A 603 -34.31 38.10 -33.22
C ASP A 603 -33.97 38.81 -34.52
N THR A 604 -32.91 39.61 -34.48
CA THR A 604 -32.29 40.21 -35.67
C THR A 604 -31.26 39.23 -36.23
N VAL A 605 -31.41 38.81 -37.49
CA VAL A 605 -30.56 37.79 -38.11
C VAL A 605 -29.71 38.42 -39.21
N SER A 606 -28.42 38.08 -39.25
CA SER A 606 -27.54 38.53 -40.33
C SER A 606 -27.76 37.69 -41.60
N PHE A 607 -27.79 38.34 -42.76
CA PHE A 607 -27.94 37.66 -44.06
C PHE A 607 -26.94 38.19 -45.09
N GLU A 608 -26.76 37.40 -46.15
CA GLU A 608 -25.98 37.74 -47.34
C GLU A 608 -26.87 37.61 -48.58
N ILE A 609 -26.51 38.32 -49.64
CA ILE A 609 -27.18 38.20 -50.94
C ILE A 609 -26.25 37.36 -51.81
N GLU A 610 -26.68 36.14 -52.14
CA GLU A 610 -25.91 35.18 -52.94
C GLU A 610 -26.51 35.11 -54.36
N ARG A 611 -25.68 35.32 -55.38
CA ARG A 611 -26.10 35.17 -56.78
C ARG A 611 -26.58 33.74 -57.03
N GLY A 612 -27.68 33.59 -57.76
CA GLY A 612 -28.36 32.31 -57.99
C GLY A 612 -29.19 31.76 -56.82
N ARG A 613 -29.24 32.43 -55.65
CA ARG A 613 -30.03 31.95 -54.49
C ARG A 613 -30.89 33.01 -53.80
N GLY A 614 -30.57 34.30 -53.92
CA GLY A 614 -31.30 35.36 -53.21
C GLY A 614 -30.75 35.61 -51.82
N LEU A 615 -31.63 35.81 -50.83
CA LEU A 615 -31.23 36.05 -49.43
C LEU A 615 -30.86 34.74 -48.73
N VAL A 616 -29.66 34.73 -48.13
CA VAL A 616 -29.14 33.59 -47.38
C VAL A 616 -28.79 34.03 -45.96
N PHE A 617 -29.45 33.42 -44.98
CA PHE A 617 -29.32 33.75 -43.56
C PHE A 617 -28.17 32.97 -42.90
N ARG A 618 -27.41 33.64 -42.04
CA ARG A 618 -26.38 33.01 -41.21
C ARG A 618 -26.99 32.58 -39.89
N VAL A 619 -27.08 31.27 -39.67
CA VAL A 619 -27.69 30.68 -38.47
C VAL A 619 -26.70 29.79 -37.72
N SER A 620 -26.88 29.65 -36.40
CA SER A 620 -26.12 28.73 -35.55
C SER A 620 -26.67 27.30 -35.68
N ARG A 621 -25.79 26.32 -35.89
CA ARG A 621 -26.14 24.89 -35.98
C ARG A 621 -26.57 24.34 -34.61
N PHE A 622 -25.97 24.83 -33.52
CA PHE A 622 -26.33 24.41 -32.16
C PHE A 622 -27.63 25.05 -31.64
N GLY A 623 -28.00 26.24 -32.12
CA GLY A 623 -29.30 26.86 -31.81
C GLY A 623 -30.49 26.02 -32.28
N ILE A 624 -30.39 25.44 -33.49
CA ILE A 624 -31.42 24.57 -34.07
C ILE A 624 -31.56 23.25 -33.29
N LEU A 625 -30.45 22.69 -32.82
CA LEU A 625 -30.43 21.43 -32.05
C LEU A 625 -31.04 21.61 -30.65
N ARG A 626 -30.77 22.77 -30.01
CA ARG A 626 -31.29 23.11 -28.68
C ARG A 626 -32.82 23.25 -28.70
N GLY A 627 -33.37 23.85 -29.75
CA GLY A 627 -34.82 23.95 -29.95
C GLY A 627 -35.51 22.58 -30.10
N LYS A 628 -34.89 21.65 -30.84
CA LYS A 628 -35.40 20.26 -30.97
C LYS A 628 -35.35 19.48 -29.66
N LEU A 629 -34.28 19.61 -28.89
CA LEU A 629 -34.14 18.96 -27.57
C LEU A 629 -35.14 19.50 -26.53
N GLN A 630 -35.51 20.77 -26.63
CA GLN A 630 -36.48 21.39 -25.72
C GLN A 630 -37.93 20.94 -26.01
N GLN A 631 -38.26 20.65 -27.27
CA GLN A 631 -39.55 20.06 -27.65
C GLN A 631 -39.67 18.57 -27.26
N LEU A 632 -38.55 17.83 -27.19
CA LEU A 632 -38.51 16.43 -26.74
C LEU A 632 -38.69 16.26 -25.22
N LYS A 633 -38.49 17.30 -24.41
CA LYS A 633 -38.66 17.27 -22.94
C LYS A 633 -40.10 17.52 -22.44
N LEU A 634 -41.07 17.71 -23.34
CA LEU A 634 -42.45 18.06 -23.01
C LEU A 634 -43.48 16.91 -23.20
N LYS A 635 -43.05 15.64 -23.15
CA LYS A 635 -43.97 14.50 -22.99
C LYS A 635 -43.81 13.87 -21.59
N PRO A 636 -44.82 13.94 -20.70
CA PRO A 636 -44.76 13.28 -19.41
C PRO A 636 -45.02 11.78 -19.58
N ASN A 637 -44.09 10.93 -19.12
CA ASN A 637 -44.28 9.49 -19.03
C ASN A 637 -44.91 9.13 -17.66
N HIS A 638 -45.99 8.36 -17.70
CA HIS A 638 -46.62 7.72 -16.55
C HIS A 638 -45.63 6.86 -15.74
N SER A 639 -45.67 7.02 -14.42
CA SER A 639 -44.93 6.22 -13.44
C SER A 639 -45.62 4.88 -13.16
N SER A 640 -44.88 3.78 -13.30
CA SER A 640 -45.19 2.48 -12.69
C SER A 640 -44.15 2.17 -11.62
N THR A 641 -44.50 2.30 -10.35
CA THR A 641 -43.73 1.79 -9.21
C THR A 641 -44.42 0.54 -8.66
N LYS A 642 -43.69 -0.57 -8.66
CA LYS A 642 -44.03 -1.84 -7.99
C LYS A 642 -43.46 -1.85 -6.57
N ASP A 643 -44.21 -2.50 -5.68
CA ASP A 643 -44.03 -2.67 -4.23
C ASP A 643 -42.79 -3.45 -3.78
N ALA A 644 -42.31 -3.12 -2.56
CA ALA A 644 -41.68 -4.03 -1.58
C ALA A 644 -41.63 -3.37 -0.17
N PRO A 645 -41.60 -4.13 0.95
CA PRO A 645 -42.53 -3.93 2.08
C PRO A 645 -41.98 -3.31 3.38
N LYS A 646 -42.96 -2.93 4.24
CA LYS A 646 -42.89 -2.37 5.62
C LYS A 646 -42.08 -3.21 6.62
N ALA A 647 -41.40 -2.52 7.53
CA ALA A 647 -40.97 -3.03 8.84
C ALA A 647 -41.51 -2.14 9.97
N GLU A 648 -42.10 -2.75 11.01
CA GLU A 648 -42.62 -2.13 12.23
C GLU A 648 -41.55 -1.90 13.31
N PRO A 649 -41.76 -0.96 14.26
CA PRO A 649 -40.73 -0.49 15.20
C PRO A 649 -40.81 -1.17 16.59
N PRO A 650 -39.72 -1.22 17.38
CA PRO A 650 -39.80 -1.58 18.79
C PRO A 650 -39.69 -0.36 19.75
N ALA A 651 -40.74 -0.27 20.58
CA ALA A 651 -40.88 0.10 22.01
C ALA A 651 -39.88 1.04 22.75
N LYS A 652 -40.45 2.03 23.46
CA LYS A 652 -39.96 2.62 24.72
C LYS A 652 -40.50 1.81 25.92
N PRO A 653 -39.79 1.77 27.07
CA PRO A 653 -40.22 2.49 28.29
C PRO A 653 -38.98 3.06 29.05
N GLU A 654 -38.97 3.87 30.12
CA GLU A 654 -39.91 4.51 31.07
C GLU A 654 -39.05 5.58 31.84
N GLY A 655 -39.56 6.79 32.15
CA GLY A 655 -39.92 7.24 33.51
C GLY A 655 -38.72 7.50 34.45
N LYS A 656 -38.41 8.70 34.97
CA LYS A 656 -39.15 9.57 35.93
C LYS A 656 -38.31 10.86 36.18
N HIS A 657 -38.91 12.06 36.21
CA HIS A 657 -39.22 12.90 37.40
C HIS A 657 -37.99 13.30 38.26
N THR A 658 -37.71 14.54 38.70
CA THR A 658 -38.51 15.77 38.94
C THR A 658 -37.55 16.96 39.24
N GLU A 659 -38.08 18.20 39.11
CA GLU A 659 -37.86 19.43 39.93
C GLU A 659 -36.42 19.98 40.19
N GLU A 660 -36.08 21.18 39.69
CA GLU A 660 -36.42 22.52 40.21
C GLU A 660 -35.57 22.95 41.43
N LYS A 661 -34.64 23.90 41.20
CA LYS A 661 -34.39 25.03 42.12
C LYS A 661 -33.48 26.12 41.53
N ASP A 662 -34.14 27.24 41.27
CA ASP A 662 -33.77 28.63 41.52
C ASP A 662 -32.45 28.91 42.28
N LYS A 663 -31.65 29.86 41.74
CA LYS A 663 -31.09 31.01 42.47
C LYS A 663 -30.31 31.94 41.53
N GLY A 664 -30.73 33.20 41.50
CA GLY A 664 -30.07 34.29 40.79
C GLY A 664 -28.97 35.02 41.58
N ALA A 665 -28.73 36.25 41.11
CA ALA A 665 -27.83 37.30 41.60
C ALA A 665 -26.34 37.15 41.20
N ALA A 666 -25.60 38.20 40.82
CA ALA A 666 -25.89 39.61 40.58
C ALA A 666 -24.63 40.31 40.02
N SER A 667 -24.84 41.45 39.34
CA SER A 667 -23.94 42.62 39.23
C SER A 667 -22.60 42.41 38.53
N SER A 668 -21.97 43.35 37.81
CA SER A 668 -21.96 44.82 37.79
C SER A 668 -21.33 45.24 36.44
N GLY A 669 -21.83 46.25 35.72
CA GLY A 669 -21.38 47.64 35.86
C GLY A 669 -20.04 47.90 35.14
N LEU A 670 -20.05 48.28 33.86
CA LEU A 670 -19.90 49.66 33.33
C LEU A 670 -18.44 49.95 32.83
N PRO A 671 -18.15 51.00 32.01
CA PRO A 671 -17.87 50.85 30.57
C PRO A 671 -16.70 51.73 30.07
N SER A 672 -16.69 52.01 28.75
CA SER A 672 -15.89 53.03 28.01
C SER A 672 -14.47 52.58 27.65
N LYS A 673 -13.90 52.88 26.47
CA LYS A 673 -14.05 54.01 25.55
C LYS A 673 -13.89 53.56 24.09
N GLY A 674 -14.60 54.24 23.19
CA GLY A 674 -14.29 54.25 21.76
C GLY A 674 -13.38 55.42 21.39
N THR A 675 -12.63 55.25 20.30
CA THR A 675 -12.14 56.25 19.33
C THR A 675 -11.49 55.42 18.22
N GLY A 676 -12.01 55.36 16.99
CA GLY A 676 -11.73 56.33 15.92
C GLY A 676 -10.29 56.17 15.45
N THR A 677 -9.99 55.53 14.30
CA THR A 677 -9.78 56.24 13.03
C THR A 677 -9.51 55.25 11.88
N ARG A 678 -10.12 55.50 10.71
CA ARG A 678 -9.59 55.15 9.37
C ARG A 678 -8.67 56.31 8.94
N PRO A 679 -7.58 56.10 8.15
CA PRO A 679 -7.75 55.99 6.69
C PRO A 679 -6.64 55.26 5.89
N ARG A 680 -7.03 54.43 4.91
CA ARG A 680 -6.77 54.51 3.45
C ARG A 680 -6.98 53.16 2.80
#